data_AF-A0A1M6VGH9-F1
#
_entry.id   AF-A0A1M6VGH9-F1
#
_cell.length_a   1.000
_cell.length_b   1.000
_cell.length_c   1.000
_cell.angle_alpha   90.00
_cell.angle_beta   90.00
_cell.angle_gamma   90.00
#
_symmetry.space_group_name_H-M   'P 1'
#
loop_
_entity.id
_entity.type
_entity.pdbx_description
1 polymer ?
#
loop_
_entity_poly.entity_id
_entity_poly.type
_entity_poly.pdbx_seq_one_letter_code
_entity_poly.pdbx_strand_id
1 'polypeptide(L)'
;MNKLGFAIKFAHEGVYMPIVCNSGQWTNKVVDIRDFLKLFTGLAYNEQGHQVSTGNSATFISFDEGGCFLVLFKAISGRFGDFLSGWIYIPNTIEATGEDIINTYNYVRNILSQSNLTEYKDDIESFFSKEYPAKEITAIYTPSKGHLFGIRYLGHYSLKEIVGDHRYQPYYSNYKATFLLEKVGEVEVAKDSANIFHDLTDKDIVKTAILIPPTSLSLQKLGRGTELLTQDGAGFTSPLLVNVGTTVPFLLTRDGFENIRIDVSVVSEKQDVDLTNVEIVWKKKITPSMFNIVNYNGDNIKSAQIIVNGVDITYQEALFSEIDCELATVEVIAPNYESNEKKCSLLTDNIKISLRRKIETSRMKIVLANGELADMTLECSGFSDKSNSPLAGYEYSNNYGIGDKKILSISSRYVWKQRLWGFFASLGIILLFIALAAFDTWSDTHHFKFGLPPWEKNRPVQQSTLVFSEDNNDSTQNQTATEVETELESTELFSLDSAINYLDKQTIWTKSELNKYPDLQGLFDDMNTFNLSRLLNDWHMKLETSKNFQKVYESANKCFIHHWNPKQGAHYPTYNKPNDEQIVISNYINWLGQDQTPELSSEGGFHPNVNTHGQKNANKAGSSTTKPQAPSVKPVNSKGETTKNGGL
;
A
#
# COMPACT_ATOMS: atom_id res chain seq x y z
N MET A 1 2.13 -8.67 -31.28
CA MET A 1 2.05 -9.62 -32.41
C MET A 1 1.58 -8.84 -33.63
N ASN A 2 2.28 -8.90 -34.77
CA ASN A 2 1.94 -8.13 -35.99
C ASN A 2 1.23 -8.97 -37.08
N LYS A 3 0.72 -10.15 -36.72
CA LYS A 3 0.02 -11.10 -37.61
C LYS A 3 -1.31 -11.51 -36.99
N LEU A 4 -2.21 -12.07 -37.80
CA LEU A 4 -3.41 -12.73 -37.30
C LEU A 4 -3.04 -14.08 -36.68
N GLY A 5 -3.62 -14.40 -35.52
CA GLY A 5 -3.52 -15.73 -34.94
C GLY A 5 -4.54 -16.68 -35.54
N PHE A 6 -4.20 -17.96 -35.68
CA PHE A 6 -5.15 -18.96 -36.15
C PHE A 6 -4.98 -20.29 -35.42
N ALA A 7 -6.09 -20.92 -35.05
CA ALA A 7 -6.09 -22.29 -34.55
C ALA A 7 -7.27 -23.07 -35.09
N ILE A 8 -7.04 -24.33 -35.45
CA ILE A 8 -8.10 -25.28 -35.70
C ILE A 8 -8.22 -26.18 -34.49
N LYS A 9 -9.44 -26.39 -34.03
CA LYS A 9 -9.77 -27.35 -32.97
C LYS A 9 -10.90 -28.23 -33.43
N PHE A 10 -10.72 -29.55 -33.29
CA PHE A 10 -11.75 -30.53 -33.62
C PHE A 10 -11.87 -31.58 -32.53
N ALA A 11 -13.05 -32.17 -32.45
CA ALA A 11 -13.32 -33.32 -31.62
C ALA A 11 -13.86 -34.48 -32.46
N HIS A 12 -13.13 -35.60 -32.47
CA HIS A 12 -13.56 -36.89 -33.01
C HIS A 12 -12.84 -37.98 -32.23
N GLU A 13 -13.54 -38.66 -31.32
CA GLU A 13 -12.97 -39.63 -30.34
C GLU A 13 -11.94 -39.08 -29.33
N GLY A 14 -11.73 -37.77 -29.33
CA GLY A 14 -10.81 -37.03 -28.47
C GLY A 14 -10.81 -35.55 -28.89
N VAL A 15 -10.26 -34.65 -28.08
CA VAL A 15 -10.10 -33.23 -28.46
C VAL A 15 -8.70 -33.02 -28.99
N TYR A 16 -8.60 -32.48 -30.20
CA TYR A 16 -7.33 -32.25 -30.89
C TYR A 16 -7.24 -30.81 -31.38
N MET A 17 -6.02 -30.27 -31.42
CA MET A 17 -5.72 -28.95 -31.98
C MET A 17 -4.67 -29.13 -33.09
N PRO A 18 -5.10 -29.54 -34.31
CA PRO A 18 -4.19 -30.01 -35.34
C PRO A 18 -3.29 -28.91 -35.93
N ILE A 19 -3.73 -27.65 -35.91
CA ILE A 19 -3.03 -26.53 -36.54
C ILE A 19 -3.11 -25.30 -35.64
N VAL A 20 -1.97 -24.66 -35.41
CA VAL A 20 -1.86 -23.35 -34.76
C VAL A 20 -0.84 -22.52 -35.50
N CYS A 21 -1.23 -21.31 -35.92
CA CYS A 21 -0.37 -20.32 -36.56
C CYS A 21 -0.28 -19.08 -35.68
N ASN A 22 0.91 -18.50 -35.60
CA ASN A 22 1.20 -17.29 -34.81
C ASN A 22 0.70 -17.41 -33.36
N SER A 23 1.18 -18.44 -32.65
CA SER A 23 0.78 -18.73 -31.27
C SER A 23 1.15 -17.58 -30.32
N GLY A 24 0.37 -17.45 -29.24
CA GLY A 24 0.57 -16.44 -28.22
C GLY A 24 -0.28 -16.75 -26.98
N GLN A 25 -0.40 -15.79 -26.06
CA GLN A 25 -1.25 -15.96 -24.86
C GLN A 25 -2.70 -16.28 -25.20
N TRP A 26 -3.20 -15.76 -26.33
CA TRP A 26 -4.55 -16.03 -26.84
C TRP A 26 -4.80 -17.51 -27.13
N THR A 27 -3.77 -18.29 -27.46
CA THR A 27 -3.91 -19.72 -27.80
C THR A 27 -4.45 -20.53 -26.61
N ASN A 28 -4.12 -20.12 -25.37
CA ASN A 28 -4.63 -20.76 -24.15
C ASN A 28 -6.15 -20.54 -23.95
N LYS A 29 -6.76 -19.60 -24.67
CA LYS A 29 -8.18 -19.27 -24.61
C LYS A 29 -9.02 -19.96 -25.70
N VAL A 30 -8.41 -20.85 -26.48
CA VAL A 30 -9.10 -21.68 -27.48
C VAL A 30 -9.84 -22.83 -26.77
N VAL A 31 -11.15 -22.70 -26.60
CA VAL A 31 -11.97 -23.62 -25.78
C VAL A 31 -12.62 -24.73 -26.59
N ASP A 32 -13.11 -25.76 -25.89
CA ASP A 32 -14.00 -26.76 -26.49
C ASP A 32 -15.39 -26.13 -26.69
N ILE A 33 -15.96 -26.30 -27.89
CA ILE A 33 -17.22 -25.69 -28.31
C ILE A 33 -18.41 -26.66 -28.34
N ARG A 34 -18.27 -27.87 -27.80
CA ARG A 34 -19.36 -28.86 -27.69
C ARG A 34 -20.62 -28.27 -27.06
N ASP A 35 -20.46 -27.46 -26.02
CA ASP A 35 -21.59 -26.83 -25.36
C ASP A 35 -22.22 -25.72 -26.21
N PHE A 36 -21.46 -25.13 -27.14
CA PHE A 36 -22.01 -24.14 -28.06
C PHE A 36 -22.81 -24.80 -29.18
N LEU A 37 -22.45 -26.01 -29.62
CA LEU A 37 -23.26 -26.77 -30.58
C LEU A 37 -24.67 -27.02 -30.08
N LYS A 38 -24.85 -27.29 -28.78
CA LYS A 38 -26.15 -27.55 -28.15
C LYS A 38 -27.08 -26.34 -28.16
N LEU A 39 -26.53 -25.13 -28.35
CA LEU A 39 -27.29 -23.88 -28.36
C LEU A 39 -28.06 -23.68 -29.66
N PHE A 40 -27.78 -24.45 -30.71
CA PHE A 40 -28.33 -24.25 -32.04
C PHE A 40 -28.99 -25.50 -32.61
N THR A 41 -30.08 -25.30 -33.33
CA THR A 41 -30.65 -26.27 -34.25
C THR A 41 -30.11 -26.05 -35.67
N GLY A 42 -30.14 -27.09 -36.51
CA GLY A 42 -29.74 -26.99 -37.91
C GLY A 42 -28.24 -27.16 -38.21
N LEU A 43 -27.39 -27.30 -37.18
CA LEU A 43 -25.96 -27.65 -37.35
C LEU A 43 -25.74 -29.15 -37.59
N ALA A 44 -26.60 -30.00 -37.01
CA ALA A 44 -26.62 -31.44 -37.21
C ALA A 44 -28.00 -31.99 -36.86
N TYR A 45 -28.28 -33.21 -37.33
CA TYR A 45 -29.44 -33.99 -36.91
C TYR A 45 -29.01 -35.36 -36.37
N ASN A 46 -29.90 -35.99 -35.62
CA ASN A 46 -29.71 -37.34 -35.11
C ASN A 46 -30.25 -38.34 -36.12
N GLU A 47 -29.39 -39.22 -36.63
CA GLU A 47 -29.78 -40.37 -37.43
C GLU A 47 -29.31 -41.65 -36.72
N GLN A 48 -30.27 -42.45 -36.25
CA GLN A 48 -29.98 -43.78 -35.67
C GLN A 48 -28.95 -43.72 -34.52
N GLY A 49 -29.02 -42.68 -33.68
CA GLY A 49 -28.11 -42.49 -32.55
C GLY A 49 -26.74 -41.91 -32.91
N HIS A 50 -26.55 -41.48 -34.16
CA HIS A 50 -25.34 -40.81 -34.62
C HIS A 50 -25.64 -39.37 -35.03
N GLN A 51 -24.66 -38.49 -34.83
CA GLN A 51 -24.74 -37.12 -35.29
C GLN A 51 -24.39 -37.09 -36.78
N VAL A 52 -25.25 -36.50 -37.60
CA VAL A 52 -25.00 -36.26 -39.03
C VAL A 52 -24.92 -34.76 -39.26
N SER A 53 -23.78 -34.30 -39.79
CA SER A 53 -23.56 -32.88 -40.10
C SER A 53 -24.42 -32.44 -41.27
N THR A 54 -25.01 -31.25 -41.16
CA THR A 54 -25.70 -30.56 -42.26
C THR A 54 -24.74 -29.77 -43.16
N GLY A 55 -23.47 -29.63 -42.74
CA GLY A 55 -22.51 -28.73 -43.39
C GLY A 55 -22.65 -27.26 -42.97
N ASN A 56 -23.71 -26.90 -42.23
CA ASN A 56 -23.94 -25.55 -41.74
C ASN A 56 -22.94 -25.16 -40.65
N SER A 57 -22.66 -23.86 -40.58
CA SER A 57 -21.74 -23.27 -39.60
C SER A 57 -22.37 -22.09 -38.87
N ALA A 58 -21.99 -21.90 -37.61
CA ALA A 58 -22.28 -20.70 -36.85
C ALA A 58 -20.99 -19.90 -36.62
N THR A 59 -21.16 -18.59 -36.42
CA THR A 59 -20.07 -17.64 -36.16
C THR A 59 -20.33 -16.92 -34.85
N PHE A 60 -19.28 -16.68 -34.06
CA PHE A 60 -19.36 -15.73 -32.96
C PHE A 60 -18.12 -14.85 -32.87
N ILE A 61 -18.29 -13.72 -32.18
CA ILE A 61 -17.25 -12.80 -31.78
C ILE A 61 -17.15 -12.75 -30.25
N SER A 62 -15.92 -12.71 -29.73
CA SER A 62 -15.64 -12.45 -28.32
C SER A 62 -14.32 -11.69 -28.16
N PHE A 63 -14.12 -11.05 -27.01
CA PHE A 63 -12.96 -10.20 -26.76
C PHE A 63 -12.15 -10.67 -25.57
N ASP A 64 -10.84 -10.49 -25.66
CA ASP A 64 -9.90 -10.63 -24.55
C ASP A 64 -9.02 -9.39 -24.42
N GLU A 65 -8.12 -9.35 -23.46
CA GLU A 65 -7.27 -8.17 -23.19
C GLU A 65 -6.37 -7.77 -24.38
N GLY A 66 -6.04 -8.73 -25.26
CA GLY A 66 -5.13 -8.53 -26.38
C GLY A 66 -5.78 -8.38 -27.76
N GLY A 67 -7.05 -8.74 -27.91
CA GLY A 67 -7.75 -8.63 -29.17
C GLY A 67 -9.13 -9.27 -29.22
N CYS A 68 -9.48 -9.68 -30.43
CA CYS A 68 -10.79 -10.20 -30.79
C CYS A 68 -10.67 -11.61 -31.36
N PHE A 69 -11.54 -12.50 -30.90
CA PHE A 69 -11.78 -13.81 -31.49
C PHE A 69 -12.94 -13.73 -32.46
N LEU A 70 -12.71 -14.14 -33.70
CA LEU A 70 -13.74 -14.44 -34.69
C LEU A 70 -13.72 -15.94 -34.94
N VAL A 71 -14.75 -16.64 -34.48
CA VAL A 71 -14.75 -18.10 -34.44
C VAL A 71 -15.82 -18.63 -35.35
N LEU A 72 -15.42 -19.54 -36.23
CA LEU A 72 -16.30 -20.35 -37.05
C LEU A 72 -16.37 -21.75 -36.49
N PHE A 73 -17.57 -22.32 -36.42
CA PHE A 73 -17.71 -23.70 -36.00
C PHE A 73 -18.90 -24.41 -36.63
N LYS A 74 -18.76 -25.73 -36.73
CA LYS A 74 -19.79 -26.63 -37.22
C LYS A 74 -19.73 -27.99 -36.51
N ALA A 75 -20.85 -28.70 -36.55
CA ALA A 75 -20.88 -30.11 -36.20
C ALA A 75 -20.24 -30.95 -37.33
N ILE A 76 -19.60 -32.06 -36.97
CA ILE A 76 -19.12 -33.06 -37.94
C ILE A 76 -19.85 -34.39 -37.70
N SER A 77 -19.94 -35.23 -38.73
CA SER A 77 -20.61 -36.52 -38.60
C SER A 77 -19.80 -37.47 -37.72
N GLY A 78 -20.46 -38.15 -36.79
CA GLY A 78 -19.79 -38.99 -35.80
C GLY A 78 -20.57 -39.11 -34.50
N ARG A 79 -19.86 -39.01 -33.37
CA ARG A 79 -20.48 -39.03 -32.03
C ARG A 79 -21.16 -37.68 -31.76
N PHE A 80 -22.16 -37.67 -30.88
CA PHE A 80 -22.78 -36.43 -30.44
C PHE A 80 -21.75 -35.48 -29.83
N GLY A 81 -21.74 -34.24 -30.33
CA GLY A 81 -20.78 -33.22 -29.93
C GLY A 81 -19.46 -33.26 -30.71
N ASP A 82 -19.27 -34.17 -31.67
CA ASP A 82 -18.12 -34.07 -32.57
C ASP A 82 -18.22 -32.74 -33.35
N PHE A 83 -17.13 -31.98 -33.38
CA PHE A 83 -17.12 -30.63 -33.92
C PHE A 83 -15.84 -30.31 -34.66
N LEU A 84 -15.92 -29.27 -35.48
CA LEU A 84 -14.77 -28.62 -36.10
C LEU A 84 -14.93 -27.11 -35.94
N SER A 85 -13.87 -26.43 -35.48
CA SER A 85 -13.85 -24.98 -35.28
C SER A 85 -12.54 -24.36 -35.76
N GLY A 86 -12.65 -23.18 -36.37
CA GLY A 86 -11.55 -22.31 -36.77
C GLY A 86 -11.60 -21.02 -35.96
N TRP A 87 -10.51 -20.73 -35.25
CA TRP A 87 -10.36 -19.61 -34.35
C TRP A 87 -9.45 -18.58 -35.00
N ILE A 88 -10.01 -17.46 -35.47
CA ILE A 88 -9.23 -16.34 -35.98
C ILE A 88 -9.05 -15.35 -34.83
N TYR A 89 -7.80 -15.08 -34.48
CA TYR A 89 -7.45 -14.07 -33.48
C TYR A 89 -6.92 -12.82 -34.15
N ILE A 90 -7.55 -11.69 -33.85
CA ILE A 90 -7.23 -10.37 -34.40
C ILE A 90 -6.67 -9.51 -33.28
N PRO A 91 -5.33 -9.31 -33.20
CA PRO A 91 -4.74 -8.45 -32.19
C PRO A 91 -5.29 -7.02 -32.25
N ASN A 92 -5.45 -6.37 -31.11
CA ASN A 92 -5.83 -4.97 -31.04
C ASN A 92 -4.70 -3.99 -31.45
N THR A 93 -3.47 -4.51 -31.58
CA THR A 93 -2.26 -3.75 -31.91
C THR A 93 -1.98 -3.63 -33.41
N ILE A 94 -2.80 -4.24 -34.27
CA ILE A 94 -2.57 -4.25 -35.73
C ILE A 94 -3.66 -3.51 -36.50
N GLU A 95 -3.28 -2.98 -37.66
CA GLU A 95 -4.18 -2.38 -38.63
C GLU A 95 -4.59 -3.40 -39.68
N ALA A 96 -5.63 -4.19 -39.35
CA ALA A 96 -6.25 -5.15 -40.27
C ALA A 96 -7.62 -4.61 -40.71
N THR A 97 -7.77 -4.35 -42.01
CA THR A 97 -8.98 -3.76 -42.59
C THR A 97 -10.14 -4.74 -42.55
N GLY A 98 -11.39 -4.25 -42.64
CA GLY A 98 -12.56 -5.14 -42.77
C GLY A 98 -12.45 -6.12 -43.93
N GLU A 99 -11.79 -5.73 -45.01
CA GLU A 99 -11.53 -6.60 -46.17
C GLU A 99 -10.55 -7.74 -45.83
N ASP A 100 -9.47 -7.43 -45.11
CA ASP A 100 -8.51 -8.46 -44.64
C ASP A 100 -9.19 -9.50 -43.74
N ILE A 101 -10.04 -9.05 -42.83
CA ILE A 101 -10.75 -9.93 -41.90
C ILE A 101 -11.76 -10.81 -42.63
N ILE A 102 -12.50 -10.26 -43.58
CA ILE A 102 -13.47 -11.04 -44.38
C ILE A 102 -12.77 -12.02 -45.31
N ASN A 103 -11.65 -11.64 -45.93
CA ASN A 103 -10.85 -12.56 -46.73
C ASN A 103 -10.32 -13.72 -45.88
N THR A 104 -9.86 -13.43 -44.67
CA THR A 104 -9.44 -14.45 -43.70
C THR A 104 -10.61 -15.34 -43.28
N TYR A 105 -11.77 -14.76 -42.97
CA TYR A 105 -13.00 -15.48 -42.62
C TYR A 105 -13.42 -16.46 -43.73
N ASN A 106 -13.44 -16.00 -44.98
CA ASN A 106 -13.81 -16.81 -46.14
C ASN A 106 -12.78 -17.91 -46.41
N TYR A 107 -11.48 -17.60 -46.27
CA TYR A 107 -10.42 -18.61 -46.37
C TYR A 107 -10.60 -19.71 -45.31
N VAL A 108 -10.81 -19.34 -44.04
CA VAL A 108 -11.06 -20.30 -42.96
C VAL A 108 -12.32 -21.10 -43.23
N ARG A 109 -13.42 -20.47 -43.66
CA ARG A 109 -14.66 -21.17 -44.03
C ARG A 109 -14.41 -22.24 -45.10
N ASN A 110 -13.60 -21.93 -46.11
CA ASN A 110 -13.21 -22.88 -47.14
C ASN A 110 -12.33 -24.01 -46.59
N ILE A 111 -11.34 -23.71 -45.75
CA ILE A 111 -10.48 -24.72 -45.09
C ILE A 111 -11.31 -25.68 -44.24
N LEU A 112 -12.26 -25.17 -43.44
CA LEU A 112 -13.11 -26.01 -42.60
C LEU A 112 -14.05 -26.89 -43.42
N SER A 113 -14.28 -26.59 -44.71
CA SER A 113 -15.08 -27.44 -45.61
C SER A 113 -14.29 -28.64 -46.17
N GLN A 114 -12.96 -28.63 -46.06
CA GLN A 114 -12.10 -29.69 -46.58
C GLN A 114 -12.13 -30.96 -45.71
N SER A 115 -11.95 -32.12 -46.35
CA SER A 115 -11.94 -33.42 -45.68
C SER A 115 -10.60 -33.78 -45.03
N ASN A 116 -9.48 -33.29 -45.55
CA ASN A 116 -8.14 -33.54 -45.01
C ASN A 116 -7.40 -32.23 -44.73
N LEU A 117 -7.39 -31.79 -43.47
CA LEU A 117 -6.76 -30.53 -43.05
C LEU A 117 -5.23 -30.57 -43.10
N THR A 118 -4.62 -31.76 -43.06
CA THR A 118 -3.16 -31.91 -42.97
C THR A 118 -2.47 -31.50 -44.27
N GLU A 119 -3.13 -31.71 -45.42
CA GLU A 119 -2.61 -31.35 -46.75
C GLU A 119 -2.54 -29.83 -46.96
N TYR A 120 -3.36 -29.07 -46.23
CA TYR A 120 -3.41 -27.62 -46.32
C TYR A 120 -2.55 -26.92 -45.27
N LYS A 121 -1.80 -27.66 -44.44
CA LYS A 121 -1.05 -27.06 -43.33
C LYS A 121 -0.09 -25.97 -43.80
N ASP A 122 0.71 -26.25 -44.82
CA ASP A 122 1.70 -25.29 -45.35
C ASP A 122 1.01 -24.09 -46.02
N ASP A 123 -0.12 -24.30 -46.69
CA ASP A 123 -0.93 -23.24 -47.29
C ASP A 123 -1.54 -22.32 -46.21
N ILE A 124 -2.05 -22.90 -45.13
CA ILE A 124 -2.59 -22.18 -43.98
C ILE A 124 -1.49 -21.35 -43.31
N GLU A 125 -0.33 -21.96 -43.03
CA GLU A 125 0.81 -21.26 -42.42
C GLU A 125 1.29 -20.10 -43.31
N SER A 126 1.33 -20.32 -44.64
CA SER A 126 1.64 -19.28 -45.63
C SER A 126 0.61 -18.14 -45.62
N PHE A 127 -0.69 -18.46 -45.64
CA PHE A 127 -1.75 -17.45 -45.60
C PHE A 127 -1.67 -16.58 -44.34
N PHE A 128 -1.49 -17.21 -43.17
CA PHE A 128 -1.38 -16.50 -41.89
C PHE A 128 0.00 -15.87 -41.65
N SER A 129 0.96 -16.02 -42.57
CA SER A 129 2.27 -15.36 -42.46
C SER A 129 2.23 -13.86 -42.76
N LYS A 130 1.13 -13.36 -43.36
CA LYS A 130 0.92 -11.94 -43.69
C LYS A 130 1.09 -11.05 -42.46
N GLU A 131 1.94 -10.04 -42.60
CA GLU A 131 2.18 -9.01 -41.59
C GLU A 131 1.28 -7.79 -41.82
N TYR A 132 0.87 -7.19 -40.71
CA TYR A 132 0.03 -6.01 -40.67
C TYR A 132 0.78 -4.86 -39.97
N PRO A 133 0.57 -3.61 -40.41
CA PRO A 133 1.11 -2.45 -39.74
C PRO A 133 0.68 -2.39 -38.27
N ALA A 134 1.55 -1.84 -37.43
CA ALA A 134 1.18 -1.53 -36.04
C ALA A 134 0.16 -0.40 -36.02
N LYS A 135 -0.87 -0.55 -35.20
CA LYS A 135 -1.91 0.45 -35.03
C LYS A 135 -1.35 1.63 -34.22
N GLU A 136 -1.45 2.85 -34.73
CA GLU A 136 -1.03 4.05 -33.99
C GLU A 136 -1.86 4.26 -32.72
N ILE A 137 -3.14 3.87 -32.77
CA ILE A 137 -4.10 4.03 -31.67
C ILE A 137 -4.82 2.70 -31.44
N THR A 138 -4.59 2.07 -30.30
CA THR A 138 -5.28 0.83 -29.92
C THR A 138 -6.75 1.11 -29.58
N ALA A 139 -7.61 0.13 -29.87
CA ALA A 139 -9.01 0.25 -29.48
C ALA A 139 -9.16 0.07 -27.96
N ILE A 140 -9.91 0.97 -27.31
CA ILE A 140 -10.30 0.79 -25.92
C ILE A 140 -11.61 -0.01 -25.90
N TYR A 141 -11.57 -1.18 -25.27
CA TYR A 141 -12.74 -2.04 -25.11
C TYR A 141 -12.59 -2.88 -23.83
N THR A 142 -13.70 -3.47 -23.40
CA THR A 142 -13.71 -4.40 -22.27
C THR A 142 -13.72 -5.85 -22.78
N PRO A 143 -12.92 -6.77 -22.22
CA PRO A 143 -13.02 -8.19 -22.52
C PRO A 143 -14.44 -8.73 -22.33
N SER A 144 -14.81 -9.73 -23.12
CA SER A 144 -16.11 -10.40 -23.02
C SER A 144 -16.25 -11.10 -21.68
N LYS A 145 -17.32 -10.81 -20.94
CA LYS A 145 -17.62 -11.37 -19.61
C LYS A 145 -19.09 -11.77 -19.48
N GLY A 146 -19.38 -12.65 -18.52
CA GLY A 146 -20.74 -13.06 -18.17
C GLY A 146 -21.09 -14.49 -18.60
N HIS A 147 -22.35 -14.88 -18.36
CA HIS A 147 -22.87 -16.22 -18.62
C HIS A 147 -23.90 -16.28 -19.75
N LEU A 148 -24.40 -15.12 -20.20
CA LEU A 148 -25.38 -14.99 -21.28
C LEU A 148 -24.68 -14.79 -22.63
N PHE A 149 -25.43 -15.03 -23.70
CA PHE A 149 -24.98 -14.85 -25.08
C PHE A 149 -25.70 -13.70 -25.76
N GLY A 150 -24.97 -12.95 -26.58
CA GLY A 150 -25.57 -12.00 -27.52
C GLY A 150 -25.90 -12.72 -28.82
N ILE A 151 -26.97 -12.32 -29.50
CA ILE A 151 -27.20 -12.68 -30.90
C ILE A 151 -27.44 -11.41 -31.72
N ARG A 152 -26.81 -11.34 -32.89
CA ARG A 152 -27.11 -10.32 -33.89
C ARG A 152 -27.38 -11.02 -35.22
N TYR A 153 -28.56 -10.76 -35.76
CA TYR A 153 -28.89 -11.18 -37.11
C TYR A 153 -28.27 -10.22 -38.14
N LEU A 154 -27.57 -10.78 -39.11
CA LEU A 154 -27.00 -10.06 -40.24
C LEU A 154 -28.15 -9.57 -41.15
N GLY A 155 -27.96 -8.39 -41.74
CA GLY A 155 -28.96 -7.77 -42.60
C GLY A 155 -28.78 -6.26 -42.64
N HIS A 156 -29.16 -5.56 -41.57
CA HIS A 156 -28.99 -4.10 -41.48
C HIS A 156 -27.52 -3.67 -41.55
N TYR A 157 -26.65 -4.45 -40.91
CA TYR A 157 -25.20 -4.32 -41.02
C TYR A 157 -24.61 -5.62 -41.58
N SER A 158 -23.66 -5.48 -42.48
CA SER A 158 -22.90 -6.59 -43.04
C SER A 158 -21.90 -7.16 -42.05
N LEU A 159 -21.51 -8.42 -42.23
CA LEU A 159 -20.44 -9.01 -41.45
C LEU A 159 -19.15 -8.19 -41.54
N LYS A 160 -18.84 -7.66 -42.73
CA LYS A 160 -17.65 -6.82 -43.00
C LYS A 160 -17.60 -5.58 -42.11
N GLU A 161 -18.73 -4.88 -42.00
CA GLU A 161 -18.83 -3.69 -41.13
C GLU A 161 -18.65 -4.08 -39.67
N ILE A 162 -19.30 -5.16 -39.23
CA ILE A 162 -19.24 -5.63 -37.84
C ILE A 162 -17.83 -6.07 -37.46
N VAL A 163 -17.12 -6.85 -38.27
CA VAL A 163 -15.79 -7.39 -37.92
C VAL A 163 -14.63 -6.48 -38.32
N GLY A 164 -14.91 -5.46 -39.15
CA GLY A 164 -13.96 -4.44 -39.59
C GLY A 164 -13.93 -3.25 -38.64
N ASP A 165 -14.41 -2.11 -39.13
CA ASP A 165 -14.30 -0.80 -38.47
C ASP A 165 -15.12 -0.71 -37.18
N HIS A 166 -16.14 -1.55 -37.04
CA HIS A 166 -17.06 -1.56 -35.91
C HIS A 166 -16.93 -2.80 -35.02
N ARG A 167 -15.75 -3.44 -35.03
CA ARG A 167 -15.45 -4.66 -34.27
C ARG A 167 -15.75 -4.56 -32.78
N TYR A 168 -15.33 -3.48 -32.15
CA TYR A 168 -15.34 -3.33 -30.69
C TYR A 168 -16.62 -2.64 -30.20
N GLN A 169 -17.76 -3.30 -30.35
CA GLN A 169 -19.02 -2.75 -29.83
C GLN A 169 -19.07 -2.84 -28.30
N PRO A 170 -19.32 -1.74 -27.58
CA PRO A 170 -19.21 -1.71 -26.11
C PRO A 170 -20.23 -2.63 -25.42
N TYR A 171 -21.39 -2.85 -26.06
CA TYR A 171 -22.45 -3.70 -25.51
C TYR A 171 -22.20 -5.20 -25.73
N TYR A 172 -21.27 -5.61 -26.61
CA TYR A 172 -20.90 -7.02 -26.79
C TYR A 172 -20.08 -7.56 -25.62
N SER A 173 -19.32 -6.71 -24.93
CA SER A 173 -18.49 -7.10 -23.79
C SER A 173 -19.30 -7.64 -22.60
N ASN A 174 -20.61 -7.36 -22.53
CA ASN A 174 -21.50 -7.85 -21.48
C ASN A 174 -21.90 -9.33 -21.66
N TYR A 175 -21.49 -9.96 -22.76
CA TYR A 175 -21.83 -11.33 -23.10
C TYR A 175 -20.58 -12.21 -23.16
N LYS A 176 -20.76 -13.50 -22.89
CA LYS A 176 -19.71 -14.52 -23.03
C LYS A 176 -19.20 -14.58 -24.47
N ALA A 177 -20.11 -14.53 -25.42
CA ALA A 177 -19.87 -14.41 -26.85
C ALA A 177 -21.10 -13.79 -27.51
N THR A 178 -20.89 -13.11 -28.64
CA THR A 178 -21.97 -12.61 -29.48
C THR A 178 -22.00 -13.39 -30.79
N PHE A 179 -23.09 -14.12 -31.04
CA PHE A 179 -23.28 -14.88 -32.26
C PHE A 179 -23.77 -13.99 -33.40
N LEU A 180 -23.21 -14.22 -34.59
CA LEU A 180 -23.52 -13.50 -35.81
C LEU A 180 -24.17 -14.50 -36.78
N LEU A 181 -25.49 -14.43 -36.92
CA LEU A 181 -26.28 -15.38 -37.72
C LEU A 181 -27.00 -14.68 -38.86
N GLU A 182 -27.32 -15.40 -39.93
CA GLU A 182 -28.23 -14.89 -40.97
C GLU A 182 -29.67 -14.85 -40.43
N LYS A 183 -30.43 -13.79 -40.75
CA LYS A 183 -31.83 -13.63 -40.30
C LYS A 183 -32.75 -14.73 -40.82
N VAL A 184 -32.47 -15.21 -42.02
CA VAL A 184 -33.18 -16.33 -42.65
C VAL A 184 -32.11 -17.35 -43.01
N GLY A 185 -31.85 -18.27 -42.08
CA GLY A 185 -30.83 -19.29 -42.22
C GLY A 185 -31.29 -20.63 -41.65
N GLU A 186 -30.59 -21.69 -42.01
CA GLU A 186 -30.88 -23.04 -41.50
C GLU A 186 -30.45 -23.23 -40.04
N VAL A 187 -29.60 -22.35 -39.52
CA VAL A 187 -29.11 -22.36 -38.14
C VAL A 187 -29.89 -21.37 -37.30
N GLU A 188 -30.58 -21.89 -36.28
CA GLU A 188 -31.39 -21.11 -35.35
C GLU A 188 -31.02 -21.43 -33.91
N VAL A 189 -31.31 -20.51 -32.98
CA VAL A 189 -31.14 -20.76 -31.55
C VAL A 189 -32.14 -21.84 -31.13
N ALA A 190 -31.64 -22.89 -30.48
CA ALA A 190 -32.47 -23.97 -29.95
C ALA A 190 -33.47 -23.42 -28.93
N LYS A 191 -34.73 -23.87 -28.99
CA LYS A 191 -35.82 -23.39 -28.12
C LYS A 191 -35.46 -23.45 -26.63
N ASP A 192 -34.80 -24.52 -26.21
CA ASP A 192 -34.40 -24.75 -24.82
C ASP A 192 -33.27 -23.80 -24.34
N SER A 193 -32.57 -23.16 -25.28
CA SER A 193 -31.50 -22.20 -25.01
C SER A 193 -31.93 -20.74 -25.21
N ALA A 194 -33.17 -20.48 -25.65
CA ALA A 194 -33.60 -19.12 -26.00
C ALA A 194 -33.52 -18.12 -24.82
N ASN A 195 -33.69 -18.60 -23.58
CA ASN A 195 -33.66 -17.78 -22.37
C ASN A 195 -32.28 -17.21 -22.00
N ILE A 196 -31.20 -17.77 -22.55
CA ILE A 196 -29.83 -17.30 -22.29
C ILE A 196 -29.27 -16.41 -23.42
N PHE A 197 -30.09 -16.11 -24.43
CA PHE A 197 -29.74 -15.20 -25.53
C PHE A 197 -30.46 -13.86 -25.41
N HIS A 198 -29.73 -12.78 -25.67
CA HIS A 198 -30.31 -11.45 -25.87
C HIS A 198 -30.11 -11.00 -27.31
N ASP A 199 -31.20 -10.60 -27.97
CA ASP A 199 -31.16 -10.06 -29.32
C ASP A 199 -30.60 -8.63 -29.32
N LEU A 200 -29.55 -8.42 -30.12
CA LEU A 200 -28.83 -7.17 -30.29
C LEU A 200 -29.03 -6.58 -31.69
N THR A 201 -29.90 -7.17 -32.51
CA THR A 201 -30.10 -6.79 -33.93
C THR A 201 -30.57 -5.35 -34.07
N ASP A 202 -31.49 -4.91 -33.21
CA ASP A 202 -32.04 -3.55 -33.23
C ASP A 202 -31.12 -2.50 -32.58
N LYS A 203 -29.97 -2.90 -32.03
CA LYS A 203 -28.98 -1.95 -31.52
C LYS A 203 -28.16 -1.39 -32.68
N ASP A 204 -28.17 -0.07 -32.84
CA ASP A 204 -27.28 0.59 -33.78
C ASP A 204 -25.82 0.39 -33.40
N ILE A 205 -24.98 0.33 -34.43
CA ILE A 205 -23.54 0.30 -34.26
C ILE A 205 -23.08 1.61 -33.64
N VAL A 206 -22.31 1.51 -32.55
CA VAL A 206 -21.63 2.64 -31.95
C VAL A 206 -20.40 2.96 -32.79
N LYS A 207 -20.36 4.19 -33.31
CA LYS A 207 -19.23 4.72 -34.05
C LYS A 207 -18.09 5.08 -33.10
N THR A 208 -16.86 4.89 -33.56
CA THR A 208 -15.65 5.30 -32.84
C THR A 208 -15.25 6.72 -33.24
N ALA A 209 -14.52 7.37 -32.36
CA ALA A 209 -13.97 8.71 -32.51
C ALA A 209 -12.53 8.77 -32.02
N ILE A 210 -11.71 9.55 -32.69
CA ILE A 210 -10.35 9.87 -32.27
C ILE A 210 -10.38 11.19 -31.51
N LEU A 211 -10.15 11.10 -30.21
CA LEU A 211 -10.04 12.25 -29.32
C LEU A 211 -8.57 12.68 -29.24
N ILE A 212 -8.26 13.89 -29.69
CA ILE A 212 -6.88 14.39 -29.81
C ILE A 212 -6.55 15.23 -28.58
N PRO A 213 -5.38 15.01 -27.95
CA PRO A 213 -4.98 15.76 -26.76
C PRO A 213 -4.81 17.26 -27.04
N PRO A 214 -5.07 18.12 -26.02
CA PRO A 214 -4.83 19.54 -26.16
C PRO A 214 -3.34 19.80 -26.45
N THR A 215 -3.05 20.84 -27.22
CA THR A 215 -1.66 21.24 -27.47
C THR A 215 -0.99 21.72 -26.18
N SER A 216 0.33 21.53 -26.07
CA SER A 216 1.09 22.00 -24.89
C SER A 216 0.93 23.51 -24.66
N LEU A 217 0.77 24.30 -25.73
CA LEU A 217 0.48 25.74 -25.63
C LEU A 217 -0.87 26.02 -24.97
N SER A 218 -1.89 25.20 -25.25
CA SER A 218 -3.22 25.34 -24.64
C SER A 218 -3.18 25.01 -23.15
N LEU A 219 -2.44 23.98 -22.75
CA LEU A 219 -2.24 23.64 -21.34
C LEU A 219 -1.42 24.71 -20.60
N GLN A 220 -0.37 25.27 -21.23
CA GLN A 220 0.44 26.33 -20.62
C GLN A 220 -0.36 27.59 -20.30
N LYS A 221 -1.40 27.91 -21.08
CA LYS A 221 -2.31 29.04 -20.78
C LYS A 221 -3.09 28.86 -19.48
N LEU A 222 -3.24 27.62 -19.01
CA LEU A 222 -3.91 27.28 -17.75
C LEU A 222 -2.95 27.33 -16.55
N GLY A 223 -1.65 27.51 -16.79
CA GLY A 223 -0.62 27.56 -15.77
C GLY A 223 0.55 26.64 -16.09
N ARG A 224 1.73 26.98 -15.57
CA ARG A 224 2.93 26.15 -15.73
C ARG A 224 2.77 24.82 -15.01
N GLY A 225 3.19 23.72 -15.64
CA GLY A 225 3.08 22.38 -15.06
C GLY A 225 1.66 21.80 -15.11
N THR A 226 0.76 22.39 -15.92
CA THR A 226 -0.59 21.84 -16.10
C THR A 226 -0.54 20.60 -16.98
N GLU A 227 -1.14 19.52 -16.49
CA GLU A 227 -1.29 18.26 -17.23
C GLU A 227 -2.75 17.84 -17.26
N LEU A 228 -3.12 17.06 -18.27
CA LEU A 228 -4.44 16.46 -18.39
C LEU A 228 -4.27 14.95 -18.31
N LEU A 229 -4.86 14.33 -17.30
CA LEU A 229 -4.72 12.90 -17.03
C LEU A 229 -6.01 12.15 -17.37
N THR A 230 -5.88 10.92 -17.85
CA THR A 230 -6.98 9.95 -18.00
C THR A 230 -7.36 9.34 -16.64
N GLN A 231 -8.47 8.59 -16.58
CA GLN A 231 -8.96 8.00 -15.32
C GLN A 231 -8.00 7.03 -14.63
N ASP A 232 -7.11 6.40 -15.39
CA ASP A 232 -6.05 5.52 -14.90
C ASP A 232 -4.82 6.28 -14.39
N GLY A 233 -4.85 7.63 -14.42
CA GLY A 233 -3.77 8.50 -13.98
C GLY A 233 -2.66 8.71 -15.00
N ALA A 234 -2.78 8.16 -16.21
CA ALA A 234 -1.82 8.37 -17.28
C ALA A 234 -1.99 9.76 -17.92
N GLY A 235 -0.89 10.37 -18.39
CA GLY A 235 -0.95 11.64 -19.11
C GLY A 235 -1.60 11.48 -20.49
N PHE A 236 -2.65 12.26 -20.77
CA PHE A 236 -3.31 12.30 -22.07
C PHE A 236 -2.45 13.10 -23.07
N THR A 237 -1.44 12.43 -23.60
CA THR A 237 -0.42 13.00 -24.50
C THR A 237 -0.46 12.42 -25.91
N SER A 238 -1.29 11.40 -26.13
CA SER A 238 -1.54 10.77 -27.42
C SER A 238 -3.05 10.63 -27.67
N PRO A 239 -3.50 10.53 -28.93
CA PRO A 239 -4.93 10.40 -29.23
C PRO A 239 -5.55 9.13 -28.65
N LEU A 240 -6.81 9.24 -28.20
CA LEU A 240 -7.59 8.14 -27.65
C LEU A 240 -8.70 7.73 -28.61
N LEU A 241 -8.92 6.43 -28.77
CA LEU A 241 -10.08 5.90 -29.49
C LEU A 241 -11.24 5.69 -28.52
N VAL A 242 -12.30 6.47 -28.69
CA VAL A 242 -13.49 6.49 -27.83
C VAL A 242 -14.75 6.34 -28.67
N ASN A 243 -15.92 6.28 -28.05
CA ASN A 243 -17.18 6.13 -28.76
C ASN A 243 -17.87 7.49 -28.95
N VAL A 244 -18.43 7.73 -30.14
CA VAL A 244 -19.26 8.93 -30.40
C VAL A 244 -20.48 8.90 -29.47
N GLY A 245 -20.83 10.04 -28.90
CA GLY A 245 -21.92 10.21 -27.93
C GLY A 245 -21.53 9.88 -26.48
N THR A 246 -20.29 9.46 -26.21
CA THR A 246 -19.83 9.25 -24.83
C THR A 246 -19.24 10.52 -24.22
N THR A 247 -19.14 10.53 -22.89
CA THR A 247 -18.45 11.58 -22.15
C THR A 247 -17.23 10.98 -21.50
N VAL A 248 -16.05 11.54 -21.82
CA VAL A 248 -14.76 11.08 -21.35
C VAL A 248 -14.32 11.97 -20.18
N PRO A 249 -14.23 11.44 -18.96
CA PRO A 249 -13.74 12.18 -17.81
C PRO A 249 -12.22 12.25 -17.81
N PHE A 250 -11.70 13.45 -17.61
CA PHE A 250 -10.29 13.76 -17.43
C PHE A 250 -10.06 14.44 -16.08
N LEU A 251 -8.82 14.36 -15.61
CA LEU A 251 -8.36 15.04 -14.42
C LEU A 251 -7.29 16.06 -14.83
N LEU A 252 -7.62 17.34 -14.71
CA LEU A 252 -6.68 18.43 -14.91
C LEU A 252 -5.88 18.64 -13.63
N THR A 253 -4.57 18.56 -13.72
CA THR A 253 -3.65 18.68 -12.58
C THR A 253 -2.69 19.83 -12.79
N ARG A 254 -2.26 20.45 -11.70
CA ARG A 254 -1.20 21.48 -11.70
C ARG A 254 -0.48 21.46 -10.37
N ASP A 255 0.86 21.52 -10.43
CA ASP A 255 1.70 21.45 -9.24
C ASP A 255 1.29 22.47 -8.16
N GLY A 256 1.01 21.95 -6.96
CA GLY A 256 0.62 22.76 -5.80
C GLY A 256 -0.85 23.20 -5.76
N PHE A 257 -1.70 22.69 -6.66
CA PHE A 257 -3.14 22.97 -6.69
C PHE A 257 -3.96 21.68 -6.66
N GLU A 258 -5.23 21.82 -6.26
CA GLU A 258 -6.20 20.73 -6.30
C GLU A 258 -6.53 20.35 -7.75
N ASN A 259 -6.73 19.05 -7.95
CA ASN A 259 -7.08 18.51 -9.26
C ASN A 259 -8.53 18.87 -9.62
N ILE A 260 -8.77 19.17 -10.90
CA ILE A 260 -10.08 19.56 -11.43
C ILE A 260 -10.58 18.48 -12.37
N ARG A 261 -11.78 17.97 -12.14
CA ARG A 261 -12.41 17.02 -13.05
C ARG A 261 -13.04 17.75 -14.23
N ILE A 262 -12.73 17.31 -15.45
CA ILE A 262 -13.27 17.85 -16.70
C ILE A 262 -13.92 16.69 -17.48
N ASP A 263 -15.19 16.84 -17.82
CA ASP A 263 -15.93 15.85 -18.58
C ASP A 263 -16.07 16.33 -20.04
N VAL A 264 -15.47 15.61 -21.00
CA VAL A 264 -15.45 15.96 -22.42
C VAL A 264 -16.46 15.10 -23.19
N SER A 265 -17.53 15.71 -23.70
CA SER A 265 -18.48 15.02 -24.57
C SER A 265 -17.95 14.86 -25.99
N VAL A 266 -18.02 13.63 -26.51
CA VAL A 266 -17.52 13.26 -27.84
C VAL A 266 -18.66 13.34 -28.85
N VAL A 267 -18.57 14.25 -29.80
CA VAL A 267 -19.66 14.53 -30.77
C VAL A 267 -19.26 14.26 -32.23
N SER A 268 -17.97 14.13 -32.53
CA SER A 268 -17.45 13.88 -33.89
C SER A 268 -16.47 12.70 -33.91
N GLU A 269 -16.31 12.07 -35.08
CA GLU A 269 -15.39 10.94 -35.32
C GLU A 269 -13.91 11.35 -35.18
N LYS A 270 -13.60 12.65 -35.21
CA LYS A 270 -12.31 13.22 -34.86
C LYS A 270 -12.56 14.54 -34.13
N GLN A 271 -12.04 14.67 -32.91
CA GLN A 271 -12.33 15.80 -32.03
C GLN A 271 -11.07 16.20 -31.25
N ASP A 272 -10.69 17.47 -31.34
CA ASP A 272 -9.67 18.04 -30.47
C ASP A 272 -10.28 18.35 -29.09
N VAL A 273 -9.55 18.00 -28.02
CA VAL A 273 -9.91 18.47 -26.68
C VAL A 273 -9.48 19.90 -26.53
N ASP A 274 -10.44 20.82 -26.63
CA ASP A 274 -10.24 22.24 -26.42
C ASP A 274 -10.66 22.65 -25.01
N LEU A 275 -9.70 23.15 -24.24
CA LEU A 275 -9.92 23.65 -22.88
C LEU A 275 -10.02 25.18 -22.82
N THR A 276 -9.93 25.89 -23.95
CA THR A 276 -9.86 27.37 -23.96
C THR A 276 -11.14 28.05 -23.48
N ASN A 277 -12.29 27.40 -23.64
CA ASN A 277 -13.59 27.92 -23.22
C ASN A 277 -14.04 27.37 -21.86
N VAL A 278 -13.20 26.59 -21.18
CA VAL A 278 -13.52 26.06 -19.84
C VAL A 278 -13.05 27.06 -18.81
N GLU A 279 -13.97 27.58 -18.00
CA GLU A 279 -13.62 28.44 -16.86
C GLU A 279 -12.95 27.59 -15.77
N ILE A 280 -11.64 27.74 -15.63
CA ILE A 280 -10.82 26.97 -14.70
C ILE A 280 -10.40 27.87 -13.54
N VAL A 281 -10.87 27.55 -12.35
CA VAL A 281 -10.49 28.23 -11.11
C VAL A 281 -9.65 27.29 -10.26
N TRP A 282 -8.35 27.48 -10.31
CA TRP A 282 -7.41 26.71 -9.50
C TRP A 282 -7.55 27.05 -8.02
N LYS A 283 -7.56 26.00 -7.19
CA LYS A 283 -7.61 26.14 -5.74
C LYS A 283 -6.34 25.55 -5.13
N LYS A 284 -5.69 26.31 -4.25
CA LYS A 284 -4.55 25.82 -3.47
C LYS A 284 -5.03 25.47 -2.07
N LYS A 285 -4.60 24.31 -1.59
CA LYS A 285 -4.79 23.87 -0.22
C LYS A 285 -3.77 24.56 0.67
N ILE A 286 -4.26 25.32 1.64
CA ILE A 286 -3.45 26.03 2.63
C ILE A 286 -3.60 25.31 3.97
N THR A 287 -2.46 24.96 4.56
CA THR A 287 -2.39 24.25 5.84
C THR A 287 -1.58 25.08 6.85
N PRO A 288 -1.84 24.94 8.15
CA PRO A 288 -1.06 25.64 9.17
C PRO A 288 0.44 25.31 9.13
N SER A 289 0.83 24.14 8.64
CA SER A 289 2.24 23.74 8.44
C SER A 289 3.01 24.60 7.42
N MET A 290 2.32 25.34 6.55
CA MET A 290 2.96 26.25 5.60
C MET A 290 3.56 27.49 6.28
N PHE A 291 3.19 27.77 7.54
CA PHE A 291 3.60 28.96 8.27
C PHE A 291 4.63 28.62 9.34
N ASN A 292 5.80 29.25 9.25
CA ASN A 292 6.83 29.18 10.27
C ASN A 292 6.77 30.42 11.16
N ILE A 293 6.13 30.28 12.32
CA ILE A 293 5.88 31.38 13.25
C ILE A 293 6.97 31.37 14.32
N VAL A 294 7.78 32.43 14.33
CA VAL A 294 8.95 32.55 15.22
C VAL A 294 8.89 33.83 16.06
N ASN A 295 9.54 33.81 17.21
CA ASN A 295 9.84 35.03 17.95
C ASN A 295 11.06 35.76 17.34
N TYR A 296 11.40 36.94 17.86
CA TYR A 296 12.58 37.70 17.41
C TYR A 296 13.91 36.94 17.57
N ASN A 297 14.00 36.03 18.55
CA ASN A 297 15.19 35.20 18.81
C ASN A 297 15.27 33.98 17.88
N GLY A 298 14.23 33.73 17.08
CA GLY A 298 14.14 32.58 16.17
C GLY A 298 13.45 31.35 16.76
N ASP A 299 12.97 31.38 18.00
CA ASP A 299 12.26 30.26 18.60
C ASP A 299 10.83 30.15 18.05
N ASN A 300 10.37 28.92 17.80
CA ASN A 300 9.05 28.65 17.25
C ASN A 300 7.93 28.88 18.29
N ILE A 301 6.85 29.54 17.87
CA ILE A 301 5.68 29.85 18.70
C ILE A 301 4.56 28.85 18.39
N LYS A 302 4.35 27.89 19.29
CA LYS A 302 3.38 26.78 19.08
C LYS A 302 1.91 27.15 19.27
N SER A 303 1.62 28.20 20.03
CA SER A 303 0.24 28.60 20.42
C SER A 303 -0.24 29.81 19.62
N ALA A 304 0.00 29.83 18.31
CA ALA A 304 -0.39 30.94 17.45
C ALA A 304 -1.63 30.57 16.64
N GLN A 305 -2.59 31.50 16.58
CA GLN A 305 -3.74 31.47 15.70
C GLN A 305 -3.34 32.06 14.35
N ILE A 306 -3.75 31.41 13.26
CA ILE A 306 -3.43 31.82 11.87
C ILE A 306 -4.74 32.07 11.13
N ILE A 307 -4.91 33.29 10.65
CA ILE A 307 -6.08 33.73 9.89
C ILE A 307 -5.62 34.16 8.50
N VAL A 308 -6.20 33.57 7.46
CA VAL A 308 -5.89 33.86 6.05
C VAL A 308 -7.13 34.39 5.36
N ASN A 309 -7.07 35.61 4.84
CA ASN A 309 -8.20 36.31 4.21
C ASN A 309 -9.48 36.27 5.09
N GLY A 310 -9.32 36.37 6.41
CA GLY A 310 -10.39 36.31 7.40
C GLY A 310 -10.85 34.90 7.82
N VAL A 311 -10.27 33.84 7.25
CA VAL A 311 -10.58 32.44 7.60
C VAL A 311 -9.53 31.89 8.57
N ASP A 312 -9.97 31.36 9.71
CA ASP A 312 -9.10 30.69 10.68
C ASP A 312 -8.71 29.28 10.18
N ILE A 313 -7.41 29.05 10.05
CA ILE A 313 -6.80 27.80 9.57
C ILE A 313 -5.90 27.14 10.64
N THR A 314 -5.99 27.57 11.90
CA THR A 314 -5.09 27.13 12.98
C THR A 314 -5.12 25.61 13.19
N TYR A 315 -6.29 25.00 13.04
CA TYR A 315 -6.52 23.57 13.28
C TYR A 315 -7.13 22.83 12.09
N GLN A 316 -7.26 23.49 10.95
CA GLN A 316 -7.92 22.94 9.76
C GLN A 316 -7.28 23.47 8.50
N GLU A 317 -7.38 22.70 7.42
CA GLU A 317 -7.01 23.16 6.08
C GLU A 317 -8.14 23.99 5.44
N ALA A 318 -7.76 24.89 4.54
CA ALA A 318 -8.72 25.66 3.74
C ALA A 318 -8.27 25.74 2.28
N LEU A 319 -9.25 25.81 1.38
CA LEU A 319 -9.03 25.95 -0.05
C LEU A 319 -9.27 27.40 -0.46
N PHE A 320 -8.28 28.00 -1.10
CA PHE A 320 -8.36 29.37 -1.62
C PHE A 320 -8.12 29.36 -3.13
N SER A 321 -8.74 30.30 -3.86
CA SER A 321 -8.46 30.45 -5.28
C SER A 321 -7.03 30.96 -5.50
N GLU A 322 -6.47 30.70 -6.68
CA GLU A 322 -5.14 31.22 -7.05
C GLU A 322 -5.05 32.74 -6.87
N ILE A 323 -6.09 33.48 -7.29
CA ILE A 323 -6.16 34.95 -7.15
C ILE A 323 -6.12 35.36 -5.68
N ASP A 324 -6.84 34.65 -4.81
CA ASP A 324 -6.85 34.92 -3.36
C ASP A 324 -5.49 34.60 -2.71
N CYS A 325 -4.75 33.64 -3.27
CA CYS A 325 -3.42 33.26 -2.81
C CYS A 325 -2.32 34.21 -3.30
N GLU A 326 -2.46 34.87 -4.44
CA GLU A 326 -1.44 35.79 -4.98
C GLU A 326 -1.15 36.96 -4.03
N LEU A 327 -2.20 37.51 -3.40
CA LEU A 327 -2.12 38.64 -2.50
C LEU A 327 -2.95 38.42 -1.22
N ALA A 328 -2.73 37.30 -0.55
CA ALA A 328 -3.45 36.98 0.68
C ALA A 328 -3.05 37.90 1.83
N THR A 329 -4.01 38.21 2.69
CA THR A 329 -3.79 38.87 3.98
C THR A 329 -3.71 37.79 5.06
N VAL A 330 -2.55 37.67 5.68
CA VAL A 330 -2.27 36.71 6.76
C VAL A 330 -2.16 37.47 8.07
N GLU A 331 -3.00 37.13 9.02
CA GLU A 331 -2.94 37.63 10.39
C GLU A 331 -2.54 36.50 11.34
N VAL A 332 -1.56 36.76 12.20
CA VAL A 332 -1.10 35.83 13.22
C VAL A 332 -1.24 36.45 14.61
N ILE A 333 -1.91 35.74 15.50
CA ILE A 333 -2.18 36.17 16.88
C ILE A 333 -1.62 35.11 17.82
N ALA A 334 -0.81 35.51 18.80
CA ALA A 334 -0.28 34.60 19.82
C ALA A 334 -0.33 35.22 21.23
N PRO A 335 -0.57 34.43 22.29
CA PRO A 335 -0.55 34.91 23.67
C PRO A 335 0.80 35.55 24.04
N ASN A 336 0.78 36.73 24.66
CA ASN A 336 1.96 37.51 25.05
C ASN A 336 2.78 38.10 23.87
N TYR A 337 2.23 38.08 22.65
CA TYR A 337 2.82 38.72 21.47
C TYR A 337 1.89 39.79 20.89
N GLU A 338 2.46 40.72 20.13
CA GLU A 338 1.71 41.66 19.29
C GLU A 338 1.16 40.91 18.07
N SER A 339 -0.07 41.24 17.64
CA SER A 339 -0.63 40.69 16.41
C SER A 339 0.18 41.16 15.21
N ASN A 340 0.35 40.29 14.22
CA ASN A 340 1.05 40.61 12.99
C ASN A 340 0.14 40.36 11.79
N GLU A 341 -0.19 41.42 11.07
CA GLU A 341 -0.92 41.36 9.81
C GLU A 341 0.06 41.64 8.66
N LYS A 342 0.08 40.77 7.66
CA LYS A 342 0.98 40.87 6.51
C LYS A 342 0.25 40.45 5.23
N LYS A 343 0.46 41.21 4.16
CA LYS A 343 0.11 40.77 2.80
C LYS A 343 1.26 40.00 2.16
N CYS A 344 1.00 38.79 1.70
CA CYS A 344 1.99 37.97 1.03
C CYS A 344 1.35 36.96 0.08
N SER A 345 2.15 36.50 -0.88
CA SER A 345 1.75 35.40 -1.76
C SER A 345 1.85 34.06 -1.02
N LEU A 346 0.78 33.27 -1.10
CA LEU A 346 0.69 31.89 -0.59
C LEU A 346 0.98 30.85 -1.67
N LEU A 347 1.41 31.28 -2.86
CA LEU A 347 1.75 30.36 -3.96
C LEU A 347 3.01 29.55 -3.64
N THR A 348 3.91 30.10 -2.83
CA THR A 348 5.11 29.42 -2.32
C THR A 348 4.88 28.80 -0.95
N ASP A 349 5.50 27.65 -0.72
CA ASP A 349 5.48 27.00 0.58
C ASP A 349 6.59 27.58 1.50
N ASN A 350 6.38 27.57 2.82
CA ASN A 350 7.26 28.11 3.87
C ASN A 350 7.24 29.63 4.08
N ILE A 351 6.11 30.14 4.57
CA ILE A 351 5.94 31.54 4.93
C ILE A 351 6.47 31.77 6.34
N LYS A 352 7.57 32.52 6.46
CA LYS A 352 8.12 32.91 7.75
C LYS A 352 7.43 34.18 8.28
N ILE A 353 6.91 34.10 9.50
CA ILE A 353 6.27 35.21 10.21
C ILE A 353 6.95 35.38 11.57
N SER A 354 7.39 36.60 11.88
CA SER A 354 8.09 36.90 13.13
C SER A 354 7.24 37.81 14.03
N LEU A 355 6.97 37.34 15.25
CA LEU A 355 6.19 38.09 16.23
C LEU A 355 7.08 38.76 17.29
N ARG A 356 6.68 39.96 17.71
CA ARG A 356 7.31 40.69 18.82
C ARG A 356 6.54 40.41 20.11
N ARG A 357 7.27 40.17 21.21
CA ARG A 357 6.63 40.03 22.53
C ARG A 357 5.98 41.35 22.92
N LYS A 358 4.77 41.27 23.46
CA LYS A 358 4.07 42.42 24.00
C LYS A 358 4.85 42.97 25.19
N ILE A 359 5.08 44.28 25.20
CA ILE A 359 5.66 44.95 26.37
C ILE A 359 4.55 45.07 27.42
N GLU A 360 4.77 44.47 28.58
CA GLU A 360 3.87 44.60 29.72
C GLU A 360 4.48 45.58 30.73
N THR A 361 3.61 46.36 31.35
CA THR A 361 3.97 47.29 32.42
C THR A 361 3.36 46.82 33.73
N SER A 362 4.20 46.56 34.73
CA SER A 362 3.76 46.16 36.07
C SER A 362 4.15 47.22 37.09
N ARG A 363 3.15 47.71 37.84
CA ARG A 363 3.35 48.68 38.93
C ARG A 363 3.27 47.95 40.26
N MET A 364 4.28 48.15 41.11
CA MET A 364 4.38 47.52 42.42
C MET A 364 5.08 48.43 43.42
N LYS A 365 5.10 48.02 44.68
CA LYS A 365 5.85 48.70 45.74
C LYS A 365 7.05 47.86 46.17
N ILE A 366 8.17 48.50 46.46
CA ILE A 366 9.38 47.83 46.97
C ILE A 366 9.77 48.42 48.34
N VAL A 367 10.25 47.57 49.24
CA VAL A 367 10.86 48.01 50.50
C VAL A 367 12.32 48.40 50.25
N LEU A 368 12.64 49.67 50.49
CA LEU A 368 14.00 50.22 50.37
C LEU A 368 14.88 49.80 51.56
N ALA A 369 16.19 49.98 51.44
CA ALA A 369 17.16 49.63 52.49
C ALA A 369 16.92 50.37 53.83
N ASN A 370 16.28 51.55 53.78
CA ASN A 370 15.88 52.33 54.95
C ASN A 370 14.54 51.87 55.56
N GLY A 371 13.90 50.85 54.99
CA GLY A 371 12.59 50.35 55.42
C GLY A 371 11.39 51.10 54.84
N GLU A 372 11.59 52.18 54.07
CA GLU A 372 10.50 52.92 53.43
C GLU A 372 9.97 52.22 52.18
N LEU A 373 8.72 52.50 51.81
CA LEU A 373 8.08 51.97 50.62
C LEU A 373 8.25 52.94 49.45
N ALA A 374 8.76 52.46 48.32
CA ALA A 374 8.81 53.20 47.07
C ALA A 374 7.91 52.55 46.00
N ASP A 375 7.30 53.39 45.15
CA ASP A 375 6.61 52.93 43.95
C ASP A 375 7.65 52.57 42.86
N MET A 376 7.46 51.42 42.23
CA MET A 376 8.28 50.89 41.16
C MET A 376 7.40 50.54 39.96
N THR A 377 7.83 50.94 38.77
CA THR A 377 7.23 50.51 37.51
C THR A 377 8.27 49.70 36.76
N LEU A 378 7.93 48.47 36.40
CA LEU A 378 8.75 47.60 35.58
C LEU A 378 8.09 47.46 34.20
N GLU A 379 8.86 47.74 33.16
CA GLU A 379 8.47 47.50 31.76
C GLU A 379 9.37 46.40 31.22
N CYS A 380 8.77 45.29 30.80
CA CYS A 380 9.53 44.16 30.27
C CYS A 380 8.69 43.35 29.29
N SER A 381 9.37 42.77 28.30
CA SER A 381 8.79 41.77 27.41
C SER A 381 8.86 40.38 28.05
N GLY A 382 7.75 39.92 28.64
CA GLY A 382 7.61 38.57 29.19
C GLY A 382 7.79 38.48 30.71
N PHE A 383 6.91 39.15 31.48
CA PHE A 383 6.71 38.78 32.88
C PHE A 383 6.30 37.30 32.93
N SER A 384 7.12 36.44 33.53
CA SER A 384 6.69 35.08 33.85
C SER A 384 5.75 35.13 35.05
N ASP A 385 4.81 34.17 35.07
CA ASP A 385 3.76 33.93 36.07
C ASP A 385 3.62 34.95 37.20
N LYS A 386 2.44 35.59 37.24
CA LYS A 386 2.02 36.57 38.26
C LYS A 386 2.19 36.09 39.71
N SER A 387 2.50 34.82 39.96
CA SER A 387 2.76 34.26 41.29
C SER A 387 4.14 34.61 41.85
N ASN A 388 5.16 34.79 41.01
CA ASN A 388 6.55 34.95 41.44
C ASN A 388 7.04 36.41 41.37
N SER A 389 8.04 36.74 42.19
CA SER A 389 8.71 38.04 42.15
C SER A 389 9.43 38.23 40.81
N PRO A 390 9.25 39.37 40.12
CA PRO A 390 9.96 39.68 38.89
C PRO A 390 11.45 40.01 39.14
N LEU A 391 11.85 40.24 40.40
CA LEU A 391 13.22 40.56 40.79
C LEU A 391 13.85 39.39 41.55
N ALA A 392 15.03 38.96 41.10
CA ALA A 392 15.80 37.91 41.75
C ALA A 392 16.20 38.32 43.19
N GLY A 393 16.01 37.40 44.15
CA GLY A 393 16.32 37.64 45.57
C GLY A 393 15.20 38.35 46.36
N TYR A 394 14.13 38.78 45.69
CA TYR A 394 12.93 39.36 46.30
C TYR A 394 11.77 38.37 46.30
N GLU A 395 10.89 38.49 47.28
CA GLU A 395 9.63 37.75 47.38
C GLU A 395 8.48 38.71 47.67
N TYR A 396 7.26 38.33 47.31
CA TYR A 396 6.08 39.09 47.71
C TYR A 396 5.81 38.85 49.20
N SER A 397 5.69 39.92 49.98
CA SER A 397 5.43 39.80 51.41
C SER A 397 3.99 39.33 51.66
N ASN A 398 3.80 38.15 52.26
CA ASN A 398 2.46 37.59 52.56
C ASN A 398 1.71 38.29 53.71
N ASN A 399 2.37 39.19 54.45
CA ASN A 399 1.73 39.97 55.50
C ASN A 399 1.24 41.29 54.93
N TYR A 400 0.03 41.31 54.38
CA TYR A 400 -0.96 42.39 54.49
C TYR A 400 -2.12 42.02 53.57
N GLY A 401 -3.18 41.44 54.15
CA GLY A 401 -4.47 41.38 53.50
C GLY A 401 -4.99 42.81 53.37
N ILE A 402 -5.01 43.33 52.14
CA ILE A 402 -5.95 44.32 51.56
C ILE A 402 -5.40 44.74 50.20
N GLY A 403 -6.03 44.24 49.12
CA GLY A 403 -6.06 44.79 47.76
C GLY A 403 -4.75 44.88 46.97
N ASP A 404 -4.62 44.06 45.91
CA ASP A 404 -3.82 44.15 44.67
C ASP A 404 -2.39 44.76 44.64
N LYS A 405 -1.87 45.31 45.74
CA LYS A 405 -0.57 45.94 45.82
C LYS A 405 0.42 44.92 46.35
N LYS A 406 1.02 44.19 45.41
CA LYS A 406 2.14 43.30 45.68
C LYS A 406 3.33 44.13 46.15
N ILE A 407 3.77 43.92 47.40
CA ILE A 407 4.94 44.56 47.98
C ILE A 407 6.12 43.58 47.89
N LEU A 408 7.22 44.03 47.28
CA LEU A 408 8.46 43.27 47.17
C LEU A 408 9.37 43.53 48.37
N SER A 409 9.76 42.45 49.04
CA SER A 409 10.75 42.45 50.12
C SER A 409 11.88 41.47 49.83
N ILE A 410 13.08 41.72 50.36
CA ILE A 410 14.21 40.80 50.23
C ILE A 410 13.82 39.45 50.85
N SER A 411 14.05 38.37 50.10
CA SER A 411 13.66 37.03 50.53
C SER A 411 14.46 36.56 51.75
N SER A 412 13.74 36.05 52.75
CA SER A 412 14.36 35.57 54.00
C SER A 412 15.35 34.43 53.75
N ARG A 413 15.07 33.61 52.73
CA ARG A 413 15.93 32.49 52.28
C ARG A 413 17.27 32.96 51.70
N TYR A 414 17.28 34.08 50.97
CA TYR A 414 18.51 34.65 50.42
C TYR A 414 19.42 35.20 51.54
N VAL A 415 18.82 35.88 52.52
CA VAL A 415 19.52 36.38 53.71
C VAL A 415 20.10 35.22 54.54
N TRP A 416 19.34 34.14 54.74
CA TRP A 416 19.80 32.97 55.49
C TRP A 416 20.95 32.24 54.78
N LYS A 417 20.89 32.09 53.45
CA LYS A 417 22.01 31.50 52.68
C LYS A 417 23.32 32.23 52.95
N GLN A 418 23.33 33.57 52.93
CA GLN A 418 24.57 34.33 53.17
C GLN A 418 25.08 34.21 54.61
N ARG A 419 24.18 34.17 55.60
CA ARG A 419 24.54 34.03 57.03
C ARG A 419 25.04 32.63 57.37
N LEU A 420 24.54 31.59 56.70
CA LEU A 420 24.93 30.19 56.92
C LEU A 420 26.41 29.94 56.60
N TRP A 421 26.92 30.54 55.51
CA TRP A 421 28.34 30.44 55.14
C TRP A 421 29.25 31.06 56.21
N GLY A 422 28.84 32.19 56.79
CA GLY A 422 29.56 32.82 57.92
C GLY A 422 29.57 31.94 59.17
N PHE A 423 28.45 31.28 59.48
CA PHE A 423 28.36 30.35 60.61
C PHE A 423 29.28 29.14 60.44
N PHE A 424 29.28 28.48 59.27
CA PHE A 424 30.16 27.33 59.02
C PHE A 424 31.64 27.69 59.03
N ALA A 425 32.02 28.88 58.54
CA ALA A 425 33.41 29.35 58.64
C ALA A 425 33.85 29.51 60.10
N SER A 426 32.98 30.05 60.97
CA SER A 426 33.30 30.20 62.40
C SER A 426 33.43 28.85 63.13
N LEU A 427 32.59 27.88 62.79
CA LEU A 427 32.63 26.54 63.38
C LEU A 427 33.93 25.80 63.01
N GLY A 428 34.40 25.96 61.76
CA GLY A 428 35.66 25.38 61.30
C GLY A 428 36.88 25.89 62.06
N ILE A 429 36.90 27.17 62.42
CA ILE A 429 37.98 27.78 63.21
C ILE A 429 38.02 27.21 64.63
N ILE A 430 36.85 27.01 65.27
CA ILE A 430 36.77 26.45 66.62
C ILE A 430 37.28 25.01 66.67
N LEU A 431 36.90 24.18 65.69
CA LEU A 431 37.39 22.80 65.58
C LEU A 431 38.91 22.73 65.40
N LEU A 432 39.51 23.66 64.67
CA LEU A 432 40.96 23.76 64.50
C LEU A 432 41.66 24.02 65.84
N PHE A 433 41.13 24.93 66.66
CA PHE A 433 41.68 25.22 67.99
C PHE A 433 41.58 24.00 68.93
N ILE A 434 40.47 23.27 68.90
CA ILE A 434 40.31 22.04 69.68
C ILE A 434 41.34 20.98 69.26
N ALA A 435 41.56 20.83 67.95
CA ALA A 435 42.53 19.87 67.43
C ALA A 435 43.98 20.24 67.82
N LEU A 436 44.33 21.53 67.79
CA LEU A 436 45.65 22.01 68.23
C LEU A 436 45.87 21.77 69.73
N ALA A 437 44.86 22.04 70.57
CA ALA A 437 44.96 21.79 72.00
C ALA A 437 45.09 20.30 72.34
N ALA A 438 44.33 19.44 71.66
CA ALA A 438 44.41 17.98 71.82
C ALA A 438 45.76 17.42 71.34
N PHE A 439 46.34 18.00 70.29
CA PHE A 439 47.67 17.63 69.80
C PHE A 439 48.78 18.01 70.78
N ASP A 440 48.68 19.18 71.41
CA ASP A 440 49.62 19.64 72.45
C ASP A 440 49.67 18.67 73.64
N THR A 441 48.49 18.33 74.20
CA THR A 441 48.39 17.37 75.31
C THR A 441 48.82 15.94 74.93
N TRP A 442 48.63 15.55 73.68
CA TRP A 442 49.06 14.24 73.19
C TRP A 442 50.58 14.16 73.04
N SER A 443 51.24 15.26 72.66
CA SER A 443 52.69 15.33 72.48
C SER A 443 53.49 15.15 73.78
N ASP A 444 52.92 15.54 74.93
CA ASP A 444 53.56 15.39 76.26
C ASP A 444 53.69 13.93 76.72
N THR A 445 52.88 13.01 76.17
CA THR A 445 52.83 11.60 76.59
C THR A 445 53.42 10.63 75.56
N HIS A 446 53.85 11.13 74.40
CA HIS A 446 54.32 10.32 73.27
C HIS A 446 55.47 11.03 72.55
N HIS A 447 56.68 10.48 72.64
CA HIS A 447 57.78 10.92 71.76
C HIS A 447 57.82 10.08 70.48
N PHE A 448 58.03 10.77 69.36
CA PHE A 448 58.09 10.15 68.04
C PHE A 448 59.34 9.29 67.88
N LYS A 449 59.17 8.08 67.34
CA LYS A 449 60.26 7.20 66.91
C LYS A 449 60.10 6.83 65.44
N PHE A 450 61.22 6.55 64.76
CA PHE A 450 61.20 6.11 63.37
C PHE A 450 60.91 4.60 63.32
N GLY A 451 59.75 4.22 62.79
CA GLY A 451 59.25 2.82 62.73
C GLY A 451 57.79 2.71 63.19
N LEU A 452 57.02 1.72 62.74
CA LEU A 452 55.59 1.60 63.07
C LEU A 452 55.34 0.82 64.37
N PRO A 453 54.51 1.32 65.31
CA PRO A 453 53.95 2.68 65.34
C PRO A 453 55.01 3.74 65.74
N PRO A 454 54.97 4.95 65.15
CA PRO A 454 56.01 5.96 65.29
C PRO A 454 55.93 6.73 66.61
N TRP A 455 55.59 6.07 67.71
CA TRP A 455 55.57 6.63 69.07
C TRP A 455 55.70 5.54 70.14
N GLU A 456 56.13 5.92 71.35
CA GLU A 456 56.22 5.03 72.52
C GLU A 456 55.82 5.77 73.81
N LYS A 457 55.10 5.09 74.71
CA LYS A 457 54.60 5.64 75.99
C LYS A 457 55.56 5.32 77.15
N ASN A 458 55.87 6.30 77.99
CA ASN A 458 56.60 6.06 79.25
C ASN A 458 55.68 5.35 80.28
N ARG A 459 56.15 4.27 80.94
CA ARG A 459 55.42 3.57 82.03
C ARG A 459 56.31 3.37 83.25
N PRO A 460 55.77 3.53 84.46
CA PRO A 460 56.19 2.73 85.61
C PRO A 460 55.04 1.99 86.35
N VAL A 461 55.27 0.68 86.52
CA VAL A 461 55.04 -0.28 87.64
C VAL A 461 53.65 -0.51 88.31
N GLN A 462 53.37 -1.80 88.49
CA GLN A 462 52.18 -2.53 89.00
C GLN A 462 52.02 -2.57 90.54
N GLN A 463 50.80 -2.87 91.05
CA GLN A 463 50.54 -3.90 92.10
C GLN A 463 49.03 -4.18 92.36
N SER A 464 48.64 -5.47 92.24
CA SER A 464 47.83 -6.39 93.11
C SER A 464 46.76 -5.82 94.10
N THR A 465 45.60 -6.41 94.46
CA THR A 465 45.08 -7.81 94.58
C THR A 465 43.54 -7.83 94.85
N LEU A 466 42.84 -8.82 94.26
CA LEU A 466 41.60 -9.61 94.56
C LEU A 466 40.63 -9.27 95.74
N VAL A 467 39.30 -9.41 95.54
CA VAL A 467 38.37 -10.45 96.13
C VAL A 467 36.97 -10.42 95.42
N PHE A 468 36.39 -11.62 95.26
CA PHE A 468 35.14 -12.11 94.62
C PHE A 468 33.80 -11.56 95.21
N SER A 469 32.64 -11.53 94.53
CA SER A 469 31.87 -12.67 93.98
C SER A 469 30.62 -12.25 93.16
N GLU A 470 30.38 -13.04 92.10
CA GLU A 470 29.15 -13.57 91.45
C GLU A 470 27.94 -12.71 91.00
N ASP A 471 27.75 -12.80 89.67
CA ASP A 471 26.55 -13.05 88.85
C ASP A 471 25.33 -12.13 88.91
N ASN A 472 25.17 -11.34 87.84
CA ASN A 472 24.18 -11.64 86.80
C ASN A 472 24.37 -10.77 85.55
N ASN A 473 24.49 -11.45 84.41
CA ASN A 473 24.00 -11.13 83.05
C ASN A 473 24.26 -9.78 82.36
N ASP A 474 24.46 -9.92 81.04
CA ASP A 474 24.35 -8.93 79.96
C ASP A 474 25.67 -8.17 79.65
N SER A 475 26.23 -8.08 78.44
CA SER A 475 25.82 -8.33 77.05
C SER A 475 27.08 -8.76 76.26
N THR A 476 27.02 -9.45 75.12
CA THR A 476 26.86 -8.86 73.78
C THR A 476 27.16 -9.98 72.78
N GLN A 477 26.31 -10.21 71.77
CA GLN A 477 26.70 -10.04 70.38
C GLN A 477 25.63 -10.51 69.39
N ASN A 478 25.32 -9.55 68.53
CA ASN A 478 25.14 -9.66 67.09
C ASN A 478 23.85 -10.24 66.51
N GLN A 479 23.21 -9.31 65.81
CA GLN A 479 22.75 -9.42 64.42
C GLN A 479 21.70 -10.47 64.17
N THR A 480 20.47 -10.04 63.90
CA THR A 480 19.82 -10.05 62.57
C THR A 480 18.45 -9.38 62.73
N ALA A 481 17.83 -8.95 61.62
CA ALA A 481 16.41 -8.63 61.45
C ALA A 481 15.93 -7.29 62.08
N THR A 482 15.09 -6.45 61.49
CA THR A 482 14.30 -6.42 60.24
C THR A 482 13.66 -5.01 60.14
N GLU A 483 13.44 -4.52 58.92
CA GLU A 483 12.52 -3.44 58.47
C GLU A 483 12.65 -2.05 59.11
N VAL A 484 12.60 -0.94 58.36
CA VAL A 484 11.59 -0.58 57.37
C VAL A 484 12.25 0.31 56.29
N GLU A 485 12.35 -0.19 55.06
CA GLU A 485 12.52 0.67 53.88
C GLU A 485 11.23 0.56 53.06
N THR A 486 10.54 1.70 52.97
CA THR A 486 9.33 1.88 52.19
C THR A 486 9.73 2.43 50.82
N GLU A 487 9.32 1.72 49.78
CA GLU A 487 9.06 2.18 48.40
C GLU A 487 10.10 3.12 47.75
N LEU A 488 11.08 2.55 47.04
CA LEU A 488 11.80 3.22 45.96
C LEU A 488 12.58 2.19 45.10
N GLU A 489 11.89 1.24 44.44
CA GLU A 489 12.59 0.34 43.50
C GLU A 489 11.73 -0.26 42.36
N SER A 490 10.59 0.35 41.99
CA SER A 490 9.70 -0.21 40.96
C SER A 490 9.66 0.52 39.61
N THR A 491 10.31 1.68 39.46
CA THR A 491 10.18 2.52 38.25
C THR A 491 11.27 2.36 37.18
N GLU A 492 12.41 1.70 37.46
CA GLU A 492 13.45 1.48 36.44
C GLU A 492 13.28 0.17 35.62
N LEU A 493 12.51 -0.79 36.13
CA LEU A 493 12.38 -2.11 35.50
C LEU A 493 11.60 -2.11 34.18
N PHE A 494 10.81 -1.07 33.90
CA PHE A 494 9.92 -1.01 32.74
C PHE A 494 10.03 0.30 31.93
N SER A 495 11.20 0.93 31.89
CA SER A 495 11.49 2.06 30.99
C SER A 495 11.57 1.62 29.52
N LEU A 496 11.40 2.57 28.59
CA LEU A 496 11.53 2.34 27.15
C LEU A 496 12.90 1.73 26.77
N ASP A 497 13.99 2.16 27.43
CA ASP A 497 15.34 1.62 27.22
C ASP A 497 15.44 0.15 27.65
N SER A 498 14.80 -0.23 28.77
CA SER A 498 14.70 -1.61 29.22
C SER A 498 13.88 -2.48 28.26
N ALA A 499 12.85 -1.90 27.64
CA ALA A 499 12.03 -2.55 26.62
C ALA A 499 12.82 -2.79 25.32
N ILE A 500 13.58 -1.81 24.83
CA ILE A 500 14.45 -1.93 23.65
C ILE A 500 15.53 -3.00 23.89
N ASN A 501 16.15 -3.00 25.08
CA ASN A 501 17.15 -3.99 25.45
C ASN A 501 16.59 -5.43 25.44
N TYR A 502 15.33 -5.62 25.83
CA TYR A 502 14.64 -6.89 25.72
C TYR A 502 14.49 -7.33 24.25
N LEU A 503 13.98 -6.43 23.38
CA LEU A 503 13.76 -6.71 21.95
C LEU A 503 15.05 -7.10 21.23
N ASP A 504 16.17 -6.45 21.55
CA ASP A 504 17.45 -6.67 20.88
C ASP A 504 18.23 -7.90 21.38
N LYS A 505 18.00 -8.33 22.63
CA LYS A 505 18.64 -9.53 23.20
C LYS A 505 17.92 -10.83 22.89
N GLN A 506 16.59 -10.80 22.79
CA GLN A 506 15.79 -12.00 22.61
C GLN A 506 15.47 -12.27 21.13
N THR A 507 15.60 -13.52 20.71
CA THR A 507 15.26 -13.98 19.35
C THR A 507 13.82 -14.46 19.23
N ILE A 508 13.16 -14.71 20.36
CA ILE A 508 11.76 -15.11 20.48
C ILE A 508 11.07 -14.07 21.35
N TRP A 509 10.04 -13.42 20.82
CA TRP A 509 9.23 -12.47 21.58
C TRP A 509 7.92 -13.13 21.98
N THR A 510 7.60 -13.08 23.27
CA THR A 510 6.37 -13.67 23.80
C THR A 510 5.40 -12.58 24.26
N LYS A 511 4.11 -12.82 24.05
CA LYS A 511 3.05 -11.86 24.42
C LYS A 511 3.11 -11.48 25.91
N SER A 512 3.36 -12.47 26.79
CA SER A 512 3.45 -12.27 28.23
C SER A 512 4.60 -11.35 28.65
N GLU A 513 5.77 -11.45 28.01
CA GLU A 513 6.95 -10.63 28.34
C GLU A 513 6.84 -9.23 27.73
N LEU A 514 6.35 -9.12 26.48
CA LEU A 514 6.13 -7.82 25.84
C LEU A 514 5.13 -6.97 26.64
N ASN A 515 4.05 -7.57 27.14
CA ASN A 515 3.03 -6.85 27.90
C ASN A 515 3.49 -6.35 29.28
N LYS A 516 4.63 -6.85 29.80
CA LYS A 516 5.23 -6.32 31.05
C LYS A 516 5.75 -4.90 30.86
N TYR A 517 6.17 -4.55 29.64
CA TYR A 517 6.61 -3.20 29.29
C TYR A 517 5.39 -2.40 28.80
N PRO A 518 4.97 -1.31 29.51
CA PRO A 518 3.86 -0.48 29.07
C PRO A 518 4.02 0.01 27.63
N ASP A 519 5.28 0.23 27.23
CA ASP A 519 5.60 0.74 25.92
C ASP A 519 5.46 -0.26 24.76
N LEU A 520 5.45 -1.56 25.04
CA LEU A 520 5.34 -2.62 24.03
C LEU A 520 3.95 -3.27 23.99
N GLN A 521 3.00 -2.79 24.80
CA GLN A 521 1.64 -3.32 24.81
C GLN A 521 0.98 -3.16 23.44
N GLY A 522 0.49 -4.27 22.90
CA GLY A 522 -0.14 -4.35 21.57
C GLY A 522 0.83 -4.62 20.42
N LEU A 523 2.14 -4.57 20.62
CA LEU A 523 3.13 -4.86 19.57
C LEU A 523 2.97 -6.30 19.04
N PHE A 524 2.81 -7.26 19.95
CA PHE A 524 2.58 -8.65 19.60
C PHE A 524 1.33 -8.82 18.71
N ASP A 525 0.23 -8.17 19.09
CA ASP A 525 -1.05 -8.31 18.39
C ASP A 525 -1.00 -7.67 17.00
N ASP A 526 -0.33 -6.52 16.85
CA ASP A 526 -0.10 -5.88 15.55
C ASP A 526 0.82 -6.71 14.64
N MET A 527 1.88 -7.33 15.19
CA MET A 527 2.71 -8.27 14.42
C MET A 527 1.92 -9.52 14.03
N ASN A 528 1.18 -10.11 14.97
CA ASN A 528 0.42 -11.33 14.72
C ASN A 528 -0.70 -11.14 13.69
N THR A 529 -1.30 -9.95 13.63
CA THR A 529 -2.36 -9.60 12.67
C THR A 529 -1.84 -8.94 11.39
N PHE A 530 -0.52 -8.84 11.22
CA PHE A 530 0.15 -8.16 10.11
C PHE A 530 -0.34 -6.73 9.88
N ASN A 531 -0.44 -5.92 10.94
CA ASN A 531 -0.83 -4.52 10.86
C ASN A 531 0.33 -3.65 10.35
N LEU A 532 0.64 -3.75 9.06
CA LEU A 532 1.77 -3.07 8.43
C LEU A 532 1.72 -1.55 8.63
N SER A 533 0.53 -0.95 8.63
CA SER A 533 0.36 0.50 8.86
C SER A 533 0.90 0.94 10.22
N ARG A 534 0.61 0.20 11.29
CA ARG A 534 1.11 0.54 12.64
C ARG A 534 2.58 0.21 12.79
N LEU A 535 3.06 -0.88 12.16
CA LEU A 535 4.47 -1.24 12.18
C LEU A 535 5.36 -0.19 11.49
N LEU A 536 4.89 0.40 10.38
CA LEU A 536 5.63 1.39 9.60
C LEU A 536 5.57 2.81 10.16
N ASN A 537 4.48 3.16 10.86
CA ASN A 537 4.28 4.51 11.40
C ASN A 537 4.51 4.54 12.92
N ASP A 538 3.53 4.07 13.69
CA ASP A 538 3.50 4.18 15.16
C ASP A 538 4.72 3.51 15.82
N TRP A 539 4.95 2.24 15.50
CA TRP A 539 5.98 1.43 16.15
C TRP A 539 7.38 1.81 15.71
N HIS A 540 7.57 2.22 14.45
CA HIS A 540 8.86 2.70 13.96
C HIS A 540 9.30 3.97 14.69
N MET A 541 8.41 4.96 14.85
CA MET A 541 8.72 6.17 15.61
C MET A 541 9.05 5.87 17.09
N LYS A 542 8.40 4.86 17.67
CA LYS A 542 8.58 4.50 19.09
C LYS A 542 9.82 3.66 19.36
N LEU A 543 10.23 2.82 18.41
CA LEU A 543 11.28 1.81 18.56
C LEU A 543 12.45 1.99 17.58
N GLU A 544 12.66 3.20 17.06
CA GLU A 544 13.70 3.54 16.06
C GLU A 544 15.11 3.08 16.49
N THR A 545 15.38 3.05 17.79
CA THR A 545 16.69 2.68 18.36
C THR A 545 16.90 1.17 18.52
N SER A 546 15.88 0.33 18.34
CA SER A 546 16.00 -1.15 18.43
C SER A 546 16.50 -1.75 17.11
N LYS A 547 17.61 -2.51 17.18
CA LYS A 547 18.21 -3.18 16.01
C LYS A 547 17.34 -4.31 15.47
N ASN A 548 16.69 -5.09 16.34
CA ASN A 548 15.84 -6.20 15.88
C ASN A 548 14.51 -5.68 15.33
N PHE A 549 13.93 -4.66 15.94
CA PHE A 549 12.73 -4.03 15.39
C PHE A 549 13.00 -3.34 14.05
N GLN A 550 14.16 -2.70 13.87
CA GLN A 550 14.54 -2.11 12.59
C GLN A 550 14.51 -3.11 11.43
N LYS A 551 14.94 -4.36 11.66
CA LYS A 551 14.85 -5.42 10.63
C LYS A 551 13.42 -5.86 10.33
N VAL A 552 12.55 -5.87 11.35
CA VAL A 552 11.12 -6.11 11.19
C VAL A 552 10.51 -4.99 10.35
N TYR A 553 10.85 -3.74 10.64
CA TYR A 553 10.44 -2.56 9.86
C TYR A 553 10.90 -2.65 8.40
N GLU A 554 12.17 -2.94 8.13
CA GLU A 554 12.70 -3.08 6.78
C GLU A 554 11.94 -4.15 5.97
N SER A 555 11.63 -5.28 6.61
CA SER A 555 10.91 -6.38 5.97
C SER A 555 9.43 -6.07 5.76
N ALA A 556 8.79 -5.39 6.71
CA ALA A 556 7.43 -4.89 6.58
C ALA A 556 7.32 -3.82 5.48
N ASN A 557 8.31 -2.93 5.37
CA ASN A 557 8.36 -1.89 4.35
C ASN A 557 8.55 -2.51 2.96
N LYS A 558 9.43 -3.51 2.86
CA LYS A 558 9.60 -4.31 1.64
C LYS A 558 8.29 -4.99 1.22
N CYS A 559 7.60 -5.64 2.15
CA CYS A 559 6.29 -6.26 1.93
C CYS A 559 5.25 -5.24 1.43
N PHE A 560 5.23 -4.04 2.02
CA PHE A 560 4.33 -2.94 1.65
C PHE A 560 4.63 -2.36 0.26
N ILE A 561 5.89 -2.03 -0.03
CA ILE A 561 6.33 -1.45 -1.32
C ILE A 561 6.07 -2.41 -2.49
N HIS A 562 6.27 -3.72 -2.28
CA HIS A 562 6.04 -4.73 -3.31
C HIS A 562 4.58 -5.24 -3.36
N HIS A 563 3.68 -4.70 -2.54
CA HIS A 563 2.28 -5.12 -2.45
C HIS A 563 2.08 -6.62 -2.18
N TRP A 564 2.97 -7.24 -1.41
CA TRP A 564 2.86 -8.66 -1.03
C TRP A 564 1.77 -8.88 0.02
N ASN A 565 1.09 -10.03 -0.04
CA ASN A 565 0.05 -10.38 0.93
C ASN A 565 0.61 -11.34 2.00
N PRO A 566 0.95 -10.87 3.22
CA PRO A 566 1.49 -11.75 4.26
C PRO A 566 0.44 -12.68 4.89
N LYS A 567 -0.86 -12.43 4.68
CA LYS A 567 -1.99 -13.22 5.19
C LYS A 567 -2.36 -14.32 4.20
N GLN A 568 -1.49 -15.33 4.06
CA GLN A 568 -1.74 -16.45 3.17
C GLN A 568 -1.09 -17.76 3.66
N GLY A 569 -1.49 -18.87 3.05
CA GLY A 569 -0.93 -20.19 3.36
C GLY A 569 -1.10 -20.58 4.82
N ALA A 570 0.00 -20.95 5.48
CA ALA A 570 0.02 -21.38 6.88
C ALA A 570 -0.24 -20.25 7.90
N HIS A 571 -0.24 -18.98 7.46
CA HIS A 571 -0.33 -17.78 8.28
C HIS A 571 -1.60 -16.95 7.99
N TYR A 572 -2.73 -17.64 7.79
CA TYR A 572 -4.06 -17.05 7.58
C TYR A 572 -5.03 -17.45 8.71
N PRO A 573 -5.73 -16.51 9.37
CA PRO A 573 -5.73 -15.06 9.15
C PRO A 573 -4.60 -14.30 9.89
N THR A 574 -3.85 -14.98 10.76
CA THR A 574 -2.79 -14.43 11.62
C THR A 574 -1.50 -15.22 11.48
N TYR A 575 -0.37 -14.62 11.87
CA TYR A 575 0.94 -15.27 11.85
C TYR A 575 0.97 -16.52 12.76
N ASN A 576 0.49 -16.42 13.99
CA ASN A 576 0.44 -17.56 14.90
C ASN A 576 -0.92 -18.28 14.84
N LYS A 577 -0.89 -19.57 15.19
CA LYS A 577 -2.10 -20.37 15.42
C LYS A 577 -2.79 -19.93 16.73
N PRO A 578 -4.10 -20.22 16.91
CA PRO A 578 -4.76 -19.99 18.19
C PRO A 578 -4.00 -20.67 19.33
N ASN A 579 -3.70 -19.92 20.39
CA ASN A 579 -2.91 -20.32 21.57
C ASN A 579 -1.38 -20.36 21.40
N ASP A 580 -0.83 -19.89 20.28
CA ASP A 580 0.62 -19.68 20.12
C ASP A 580 0.97 -18.20 20.35
N GLU A 581 1.61 -17.92 21.48
CA GLU A 581 1.94 -16.57 21.94
C GLU A 581 3.42 -16.20 21.73
N GLN A 582 4.12 -16.88 20.82
CA GLN A 582 5.55 -16.66 20.59
C GLN A 582 5.83 -16.31 19.12
N ILE A 583 6.63 -15.28 18.86
CA ILE A 583 7.09 -14.93 17.51
C ILE A 583 8.61 -15.10 17.47
N VAL A 584 9.07 -16.08 16.69
CA VAL A 584 10.49 -16.22 16.34
C VAL A 584 10.83 -15.16 15.30
N ILE A 585 11.64 -14.17 15.67
CA ILE A 585 11.83 -12.94 14.90
C ILE A 585 12.48 -13.19 13.55
N SER A 586 13.44 -14.11 13.46
CA SER A 586 14.06 -14.50 12.18
C SER A 586 13.05 -15.09 11.21
N ASN A 587 12.09 -15.89 11.68
CA ASN A 587 11.08 -16.52 10.83
C ASN A 587 10.07 -15.48 10.35
N TYR A 588 9.66 -14.57 11.24
CA TYR A 588 8.75 -13.48 10.91
C TYR A 588 9.33 -12.51 9.88
N ILE A 589 10.60 -12.11 10.04
CA ILE A 589 11.36 -11.30 9.08
C ILE A 589 11.44 -12.00 7.73
N ASN A 590 11.80 -13.29 7.71
CA ASN A 590 11.90 -14.05 6.47
C ASN A 590 10.54 -14.19 5.78
N TRP A 591 9.45 -14.38 6.54
CA TRP A 591 8.09 -14.47 6.00
C TRP A 591 7.69 -13.17 5.28
N LEU A 592 7.90 -12.02 5.92
CA LEU A 592 7.63 -10.70 5.33
C LEU A 592 8.57 -10.36 4.15
N GLY A 593 9.81 -10.87 4.18
CA GLY A 593 10.84 -10.57 3.19
C GLY A 593 10.78 -11.39 1.90
N GLN A 594 9.92 -12.42 1.85
CA GLN A 594 9.69 -13.29 0.70
C GLN A 594 8.51 -12.81 -0.15
N ASP A 595 8.56 -13.09 -1.45
CA ASP A 595 7.44 -12.83 -2.36
C ASP A 595 6.25 -13.70 -1.95
N GLN A 596 5.29 -13.06 -1.28
CA GLN A 596 4.03 -13.66 -0.85
C GLN A 596 2.88 -13.27 -1.80
N THR A 597 3.19 -12.93 -3.05
CA THR A 597 2.16 -12.88 -4.09
C THR A 597 1.70 -14.32 -4.35
N PRO A 598 0.39 -14.61 -4.38
CA PRO A 598 -0.08 -15.95 -4.70
C PRO A 598 0.54 -16.43 -6.03
N GLU A 599 1.09 -17.64 -6.08
CA GLU A 599 1.01 -18.40 -7.33
C GLU A 599 -0.46 -18.37 -7.75
N LEU A 600 -0.72 -17.91 -8.98
CA LEU A 600 -2.04 -17.79 -9.61
C LEU A 600 -3.07 -18.72 -8.96
N SER A 601 -3.82 -18.16 -8.01
CA SER A 601 -5.07 -18.73 -7.59
C SER A 601 -5.92 -18.82 -8.85
N SER A 602 -6.14 -20.05 -9.29
CA SER A 602 -7.10 -20.40 -10.31
C SER A 602 -8.48 -19.95 -9.84
N GLU A 603 -8.85 -18.69 -10.04
CA GLU A 603 -10.22 -18.21 -10.01
C GLU A 603 -10.27 -16.77 -10.54
N GLY A 604 -10.99 -16.61 -11.65
CA GLY A 604 -11.06 -15.37 -12.44
C GLY A 604 -10.86 -15.55 -13.95
N GLY A 605 -10.83 -16.80 -14.44
CA GLY A 605 -10.77 -17.13 -15.86
C GLY A 605 -11.37 -18.51 -16.11
N PHE A 606 -11.84 -18.76 -17.33
CA PHE A 606 -12.56 -19.96 -17.77
C PHE A 606 -11.99 -21.29 -17.21
N HIS A 607 -12.74 -21.97 -16.34
CA HIS A 607 -12.50 -23.36 -15.94
C HIS A 607 -13.82 -24.16 -15.96
N PRO A 608 -13.98 -25.16 -16.84
CA PRO A 608 -15.04 -26.14 -16.71
C PRO A 608 -14.60 -27.30 -15.80
N ASN A 609 -15.54 -27.68 -14.95
CA ASN A 609 -15.49 -28.76 -13.97
C ASN A 609 -15.04 -30.10 -14.59
N VAL A 610 -13.93 -30.69 -14.14
CA VAL A 610 -13.57 -32.08 -14.43
C VAL A 610 -13.73 -32.89 -13.15
N ASN A 611 -14.89 -33.52 -13.00
CA ASN A 611 -15.07 -34.62 -12.08
C ASN A 611 -14.27 -35.83 -12.56
N THR A 612 -13.22 -36.22 -11.84
CA THR A 612 -12.75 -37.61 -11.85
C THR A 612 -12.25 -38.01 -10.48
N HIS A 613 -13.06 -38.84 -9.81
CA HIS A 613 -12.60 -39.79 -8.82
C HIS A 613 -11.47 -40.66 -9.40
N GLY A 614 -10.37 -40.81 -8.67
CA GLY A 614 -9.29 -41.73 -9.00
C GLY A 614 -8.34 -41.92 -7.82
N GLN A 615 -8.41 -43.09 -7.20
CA GLN A 615 -7.69 -43.46 -5.99
C GLN A 615 -6.16 -43.39 -6.12
N LYS A 616 -5.54 -43.12 -4.96
CA LYS A 616 -4.12 -43.31 -4.64
C LYS A 616 -3.55 -44.62 -5.21
N ASN A 617 -2.35 -44.56 -5.76
CA ASN A 617 -1.27 -45.43 -5.30
C ASN A 617 0.12 -44.89 -5.64
N ALA A 618 0.95 -44.83 -4.62
CA ALA A 618 2.38 -44.58 -4.69
C ALA A 618 3.12 -45.82 -5.21
N ASN A 619 4.17 -45.64 -6.01
CA ASN A 619 5.49 -46.23 -5.74
C ASN A 619 6.57 -45.80 -6.76
N LYS A 620 7.66 -45.26 -6.19
CA LYS A 620 9.09 -45.50 -6.50
C LYS A 620 9.48 -45.75 -7.97
N ALA A 621 10.17 -44.77 -8.56
CA ALA A 621 11.10 -44.99 -9.68
C ALA A 621 12.54 -44.73 -9.21
N GLY A 622 13.33 -45.81 -9.17
CA GLY A 622 14.78 -45.77 -9.09
C GLY A 622 15.38 -46.28 -10.40
N SER A 623 16.41 -45.58 -10.85
CA SER A 623 17.37 -45.86 -11.93
C SER A 623 17.57 -47.33 -12.33
N SER A 624 17.57 -47.63 -13.64
CA SER A 624 18.80 -47.92 -14.40
C SER A 624 18.56 -48.63 -15.75
N THR A 625 19.51 -48.36 -16.63
CA THR A 625 19.89 -48.83 -17.97
C THR A 625 19.62 -50.26 -18.45
N THR A 626 19.67 -50.35 -19.80
CA THR A 626 20.18 -51.43 -20.69
C THR A 626 19.20 -52.41 -21.40
N LYS A 627 19.18 -52.29 -22.74
CA LYS A 627 18.78 -53.24 -23.83
C LYS A 627 19.49 -54.62 -23.70
N PRO A 628 19.26 -55.61 -24.60
CA PRO A 628 18.05 -56.07 -25.31
C PRO A 628 17.91 -57.62 -25.31
N GLN A 629 16.73 -58.19 -25.61
CA GLN A 629 16.68 -59.58 -26.11
C GLN A 629 15.43 -59.84 -26.97
N ALA A 630 15.68 -60.28 -28.20
CA ALA A 630 14.78 -61.07 -29.04
C ALA A 630 15.49 -62.42 -29.28
N PRO A 631 14.92 -63.43 -29.98
CA PRO A 631 13.53 -63.67 -30.38
C PRO A 631 13.04 -65.09 -30.03
N SER A 632 11.75 -65.38 -30.21
CA SER A 632 11.28 -66.75 -30.40
C SER A 632 10.26 -66.79 -31.53
N VAL A 633 10.64 -67.49 -32.59
CA VAL A 633 9.89 -67.80 -33.81
C VAL A 633 9.39 -69.22 -33.69
N LYS A 634 8.14 -69.49 -34.12
CA LYS A 634 7.69 -70.57 -35.03
C LYS A 634 6.16 -70.84 -34.92
N PRO A 635 5.49 -71.46 -35.90
CA PRO A 635 5.26 -70.92 -37.25
C PRO A 635 3.85 -71.29 -37.83
N VAL A 636 3.58 -70.87 -39.08
CA VAL A 636 2.75 -71.58 -40.09
C VAL A 636 1.22 -71.64 -39.85
N ASN A 637 0.42 -70.94 -40.67
CA ASN A 637 0.01 -71.47 -41.98
C ASN A 637 -0.78 -70.43 -42.79
N SER A 638 -0.29 -70.13 -43.99
CA SER A 638 -0.98 -69.38 -45.04
C SER A 638 -1.79 -70.33 -45.91
N LYS A 639 -3.09 -70.06 -46.08
CA LYS A 639 -3.81 -70.41 -47.32
C LYS A 639 -4.46 -69.13 -47.84
N GLY A 640 -3.95 -68.65 -48.96
CA GLY A 640 -4.61 -67.64 -49.76
C GLY A 640 -5.74 -68.27 -50.56
N GLU A 641 -6.82 -67.52 -50.70
CA GLU A 641 -7.82 -67.78 -51.72
C GLU A 641 -8.25 -66.43 -52.30
N THR A 642 -7.66 -66.13 -53.45
CA THR A 642 -8.12 -65.13 -54.41
C THR A 642 -9.37 -65.65 -55.11
N THR A 643 -10.46 -64.89 -55.09
CA THR A 643 -11.53 -65.00 -56.09
C THR A 643 -11.78 -63.64 -56.72
N LYS A 644 -11.52 -63.58 -58.03
CA LYS A 644 -12.03 -62.57 -58.95
C LYS A 644 -13.37 -63.06 -59.51
N ASN A 645 -14.34 -62.15 -59.51
CA ASN A 645 -15.35 -61.86 -60.53
C ASN A 645 -15.81 -62.93 -61.55
N GLY A 646 -17.14 -63.01 -61.63
CA GLY A 646 -18.00 -63.42 -62.76
C GLY A 646 -19.27 -64.02 -62.16
N GLY A 647 -20.48 -63.49 -62.26
CA GLY A 647 -21.11 -62.62 -63.25
C GLY A 647 -22.26 -63.43 -63.86
N LEU A 648 -23.51 -63.08 -63.51
CA LEU A 648 -24.74 -63.90 -63.57
C LEU A 648 -24.85 -65.01 -62.52
#